data_AF-A0A7C0YN71-F1
#
_entry.id   AF-A0A7C0YN71-F1
#
_cell.length_a   1.000
_cell.length_b   1.000
_cell.length_c   1.000
_cell.angle_alpha   90.00
_cell.angle_beta   90.00
_cell.angle_gamma   90.00
#
_symmetry.space_group_name_H-M   'P 1'
#
loop_
_entity.id
_entity.type
_entity.pdbx_description
1 polymer ?
#
loop_
_entity_poly.entity_id
_entity_poly.type
_entity_poly.pdbx_seq_one_letter_code
_entity_poly.pdbx_strand_id
1 'polypeptide(L)'
;MSNQPKRYAMLIDLERCIGCFACQVTCQAEHDLPFGNFRCRVETYQSGSYPHINKTFLPRLCNHCDKAPCIESCEEKALYKNRDGIVMLNKDICTSCQTCYDKCPYNAISADPITGEAQKCDFCYSRLKRGEQPVCVMSCMGKAIMFGDINDKKSMISIALGISKVKVLDSEQETGPGVFYMIDREIGKEFPLKSHDIPKRRHVSKVPVKQVFPESEDEPISTSIRKTVYTADSMCPAECAISVLVEDGVAKKIYGNPHSLNSNGTFCAKGAAGLQLTYSPHRIKTPMMRTGERGEDKWKEITWDEAADHIAKKMIGIKQQYGPEAVFMDCGDVTDREAYYRLFHAFGTPNTIDHGSICDPNRKWGQRIMLGDERPLPDVQRPLLIRNDDGELYLNSKHDAKLILNVGVNPFVATRFSYMSSGIPGARAENNCKYIVIDPSHTNSAALADIWLPIIPGTDAALLAAMLHYIIENDSSKDDLKRYMDHDFINKYSVGWQEFRDEFLAYTKKKDPSNKLNYFTLEWAEEKTGISKGDIENISHLFGITKPASIEIGMHGTSHHTNGDVTSILMAALCLVTGNMDTPGGLVFIDSQKPRKGEKTKAKEFLNRTVLRKINGIDVSGTLSELHKDNYGDYPSAWKGVLTDLPRKIREGITLKHGWFKGYTYPVKAFVTRAGNPVITAGSTPDWIDALTSRDENGEYNLDLMVFIDTHINVTGKYAD
;
A
#
# COMPACT_ATOMS: atom_id res chain seq x y z
N MET A 1 23.78 -34.24 -13.10
CA MET A 1 23.94 -33.10 -12.18
C MET A 1 25.43 -32.86 -12.00
N SER A 2 25.93 -31.62 -12.14
CA SER A 2 27.36 -31.34 -12.13
C SER A 2 27.98 -31.68 -10.77
N ASN A 3 29.11 -32.41 -10.78
CA ASN A 3 29.90 -32.78 -9.59
C ASN A 3 30.68 -31.60 -8.97
N GLN A 4 30.31 -30.35 -9.26
CA GLN A 4 30.96 -29.18 -8.65
C GLN A 4 30.22 -28.74 -7.40
N PRO A 5 30.92 -28.40 -6.30
CA PRO A 5 30.29 -27.84 -5.11
C PRO A 5 29.60 -26.53 -5.47
N LYS A 6 28.41 -26.31 -4.92
CA LYS A 6 27.66 -25.06 -5.11
C LYS A 6 28.40 -23.92 -4.42
N ARG A 7 28.22 -22.70 -4.92
CA ARG A 7 28.63 -21.48 -4.23
C ARG A 7 27.43 -20.54 -4.22
N TYR A 8 26.69 -20.55 -3.12
CA TYR A 8 25.55 -19.65 -2.98
C TYR A 8 26.00 -18.22 -2.74
N ALA A 9 25.39 -17.29 -3.46
CA ALA A 9 25.61 -15.86 -3.31
C ALA A 9 24.29 -15.09 -3.46
N MET A 10 24.33 -13.81 -3.11
CA MET A 10 23.22 -12.88 -3.26
C MET A 10 23.66 -11.62 -4.02
N LEU A 11 22.83 -11.15 -4.94
CA LEU A 11 22.99 -9.86 -5.62
C LEU A 11 21.78 -8.99 -5.29
N ILE A 12 22.02 -7.76 -4.86
CA ILE A 12 20.98 -6.80 -4.46
C ILE A 12 21.06 -5.59 -5.40
N ASP A 13 20.01 -5.42 -6.21
CA ASP A 13 19.82 -4.26 -7.08
C ASP A 13 19.22 -3.09 -6.29
N LEU A 14 20.03 -2.06 -6.04
CA LEU A 14 19.61 -0.88 -5.28
C LEU A 14 18.75 0.08 -6.11
N GLU A 15 18.77 -0.01 -7.44
CA GLU A 15 17.87 0.75 -8.31
C GLU A 15 16.44 0.18 -8.29
N ARG A 16 16.30 -1.09 -7.89
CA ARG A 16 15.00 -1.75 -7.65
C ARG A 16 14.57 -1.79 -6.19
N CYS A 17 15.45 -1.44 -5.25
CA CYS A 17 15.15 -1.53 -3.82
C CYS A 17 14.24 -0.37 -3.38
N ILE A 18 12.95 -0.65 -3.17
CA ILE A 18 11.95 0.36 -2.78
C ILE A 18 11.93 0.71 -1.28
N GLY A 19 12.84 0.16 -0.47
CA GLY A 19 12.91 0.47 0.96
C GLY A 19 11.69 0.05 1.80
N CYS A 20 10.99 -1.03 1.42
CA CYS A 20 9.72 -1.44 2.07
C CYS A 20 9.87 -2.34 3.30
N PHE A 21 11.09 -2.71 3.69
CA PHE A 21 11.40 -3.58 4.85
C PHE A 21 10.78 -4.99 4.83
N ALA A 22 10.15 -5.41 3.71
CA ALA A 22 9.54 -6.74 3.61
C ALA A 22 10.55 -7.87 3.85
N CYS A 23 11.76 -7.77 3.30
CA CYS A 23 12.83 -8.75 3.52
C CYS A 23 13.25 -8.89 4.99
N GLN A 24 13.21 -7.79 5.75
CA GLN A 24 13.58 -7.75 7.16
C GLN A 24 12.51 -8.41 8.03
N VAL A 25 11.25 -8.01 7.87
CA VAL A 25 10.14 -8.53 8.68
C VAL A 25 9.85 -10.00 8.37
N THR A 26 9.95 -10.42 7.11
CA THR A 26 9.77 -11.83 6.74
C THR A 26 10.91 -12.70 7.23
N CYS A 27 12.15 -12.20 7.22
CA CYS A 27 13.28 -12.90 7.82
C CYS A 27 13.10 -13.05 9.34
N GLN A 28 12.59 -12.03 10.02
CA GLN A 28 12.26 -12.11 11.44
C GLN A 28 11.17 -13.14 11.70
N ALA A 29 10.07 -13.10 10.93
CA ALA A 29 8.97 -14.04 11.08
C ALA A 29 9.36 -15.48 10.74
N GLU A 30 10.20 -15.71 9.72
CA GLU A 30 10.66 -17.04 9.33
C GLU A 30 11.51 -17.70 10.43
N HIS A 31 12.43 -16.93 11.03
CA HIS A 31 13.42 -17.44 11.97
C HIS A 31 13.07 -17.17 13.45
N ASP A 32 11.84 -16.75 13.73
CA ASP A 32 11.32 -16.46 15.08
C ASP A 32 12.24 -15.53 15.88
N LEU A 33 12.78 -14.51 15.21
CA LEU A 33 13.73 -13.60 15.84
C LEU A 33 12.99 -12.68 16.83
N PRO A 34 13.57 -12.43 18.03
CA PRO A 34 13.02 -11.47 18.97
C PRO A 34 12.82 -10.08 18.36
N PHE A 35 11.93 -9.30 18.96
CA PHE A 35 11.68 -7.93 18.52
C PHE A 35 12.97 -7.09 18.57
N GLY A 36 13.24 -6.29 17.53
CA GLY A 36 14.48 -5.51 17.40
C GLY A 36 15.67 -6.27 16.82
N ASN A 37 15.59 -7.60 16.68
CA ASN A 37 16.66 -8.43 16.12
C ASN A 37 16.40 -8.78 14.65
N PHE A 38 17.42 -8.60 13.81
CA PHE A 38 17.29 -8.79 12.37
C PHE A 38 18.55 -9.43 11.79
N ARG A 39 18.37 -10.54 11.06
CA ARG A 39 19.43 -11.16 10.23
C ARG A 39 19.62 -10.44 8.87
N CYS A 40 18.64 -9.65 8.46
CA CYS A 40 18.67 -8.75 7.30
C CYS A 40 18.11 -7.38 7.74
N ARG A 41 18.88 -6.31 7.61
CA ARG A 41 18.50 -4.94 7.99
C ARG A 41 18.43 -4.05 6.76
N VAL A 42 17.40 -3.24 6.61
CA VAL A 42 17.39 -2.22 5.54
C VAL A 42 17.76 -0.87 6.14
N GLU A 43 18.94 -0.37 5.80
CA GLU A 43 19.39 0.94 6.24
C GLU A 43 18.98 2.01 5.22
N THR A 44 18.69 3.22 5.69
CA THR A 44 18.38 4.36 4.82
C THR A 44 19.50 5.38 4.92
N TYR A 45 20.14 5.66 3.79
CA TYR A 45 21.17 6.69 3.66
C TYR A 45 20.57 7.91 2.98
N GLN A 46 20.82 9.08 3.56
CA GLN A 46 20.38 10.36 3.03
C GLN A 46 21.58 11.28 2.85
N SER A 47 21.57 12.08 1.78
CA SER A 47 22.61 13.07 1.51
C SER A 47 22.03 14.27 0.76
N GLY A 48 22.74 15.40 0.78
CA GLY A 48 22.29 16.63 0.14
C GLY A 48 21.46 17.52 1.07
N SER A 49 20.82 18.54 0.51
CA SER A 49 20.03 19.53 1.23
C SER A 49 18.83 19.92 0.40
N TYR A 50 17.67 20.15 1.05
CA TYR A 50 16.44 20.56 0.36
C TYR A 50 16.69 21.74 -0.59
N PRO A 51 16.19 21.70 -1.85
CA PRO A 51 15.38 20.64 -2.46
C PRO A 51 16.19 19.50 -3.13
N HIS A 52 17.52 19.54 -3.11
CA HIS A 52 18.40 18.53 -3.73
C HIS A 52 18.81 17.45 -2.72
N ILE A 53 17.88 16.55 -2.42
CA ILE A 53 18.07 15.44 -1.47
C ILE A 53 18.19 14.13 -2.24
N ASN A 54 19.10 13.27 -1.82
CA ASN A 54 19.21 11.89 -2.27
C ASN A 54 18.87 10.94 -1.11
N LYS A 55 18.18 9.84 -1.42
CA LYS A 55 17.81 8.80 -0.45
C LYS A 55 18.03 7.43 -1.08
N THR A 56 18.77 6.56 -0.39
CA THR A 56 19.07 5.20 -0.86
C THR A 56 18.84 4.19 0.26
N PHE A 57 18.31 3.03 -0.12
CA PHE A 57 18.06 1.92 0.79
C PHE A 57 19.14 0.86 0.63
N LEU A 58 19.73 0.39 1.72
CA LEU A 58 20.81 -0.59 1.70
C LEU A 58 20.41 -1.80 2.57
N PRO A 59 19.97 -2.91 1.96
CA PRO A 59 19.80 -4.17 2.68
C PRO A 59 21.17 -4.76 3.08
N ARG A 60 21.45 -4.83 4.38
CA ARG A 60 22.63 -5.46 4.99
C ARG A 60 22.29 -6.81 5.59
N LEU A 61 23.16 -7.79 5.35
CA LEU A 61 23.10 -9.13 5.94
C LEU A 61 24.51 -9.72 6.06
N CYS A 62 24.65 -10.95 6.53
CA CYS A 62 25.94 -11.64 6.53
C CYS A 62 26.48 -11.76 5.11
N ASN A 63 27.71 -11.32 4.89
CA ASN A 63 28.36 -11.40 3.59
C ASN A 63 28.90 -12.80 3.24
N HIS A 64 28.80 -13.78 4.16
CA HIS A 64 29.28 -15.15 3.95
C HIS A 64 30.71 -15.23 3.35
N CYS A 65 31.59 -14.37 3.87
CA CYS A 65 32.92 -14.08 3.32
C CYS A 65 33.76 -15.31 3.04
N ASP A 66 34.53 -15.32 1.94
CA ASP A 66 35.52 -16.33 1.60
C ASP A 66 36.56 -16.52 2.72
N LYS A 67 37.16 -15.40 3.15
CA LYS A 67 37.96 -15.27 4.37
C LYS A 67 37.07 -14.64 5.44
N ALA A 68 36.58 -15.45 6.39
CA ALA A 68 35.61 -15.00 7.38
C ALA A 68 36.29 -14.78 8.74
N PRO A 69 36.53 -13.51 9.16
CA PRO A 69 37.18 -13.22 10.45
C PRO A 69 36.44 -13.81 11.65
N CYS A 70 35.10 -13.93 11.54
CA CYS A 70 34.27 -14.54 12.57
C CYS A 70 34.46 -16.06 12.74
N ILE A 71 34.90 -16.77 11.69
CA ILE A 71 35.29 -18.19 11.80
C ILE A 71 36.67 -18.27 12.46
N GLU A 72 37.61 -17.43 12.01
CA GLU A 72 38.98 -17.41 12.51
C GLU A 72 39.04 -17.05 14.01
N SER A 73 38.14 -16.20 14.48
CA SER A 73 38.06 -15.80 15.89
C SER A 73 37.22 -16.73 16.78
N CYS A 74 36.59 -17.77 16.23
CA CYS A 74 35.74 -18.68 16.99
C CYS A 74 36.55 -19.88 17.50
N GLU A 75 37.08 -19.78 18.72
CA GLU A 75 37.92 -20.81 19.34
C GLU A 75 37.22 -22.18 19.44
N GLU A 76 35.93 -22.16 19.82
CA GLU A 76 35.07 -23.34 19.93
C GLU A 76 34.68 -23.96 18.58
N LYS A 77 34.97 -23.26 17.47
CA LYS A 77 34.60 -23.67 16.11
C LYS A 77 33.09 -23.87 15.91
N ALA A 78 32.27 -23.17 16.69
CA ALA A 78 30.83 -23.10 16.49
C ALA A 78 30.47 -22.46 15.13
N LEU A 79 31.29 -21.52 14.65
CA LEU A 79 31.18 -20.96 13.30
C LEU A 79 32.07 -21.73 12.32
N TYR A 80 31.51 -22.13 11.19
CA TYR A 80 32.22 -22.88 10.16
C TYR A 80 31.65 -22.59 8.77
N LYS A 81 32.39 -22.94 7.71
CA LYS A 81 31.90 -22.86 6.34
C LYS A 81 31.44 -24.22 5.85
N ASN A 82 30.21 -24.32 5.37
CA ASN A 82 29.70 -25.56 4.80
C ASN A 82 30.24 -25.80 3.37
N ARG A 83 29.92 -26.96 2.79
CA ARG A 83 30.35 -27.34 1.43
C ARG A 83 29.82 -26.42 0.32
N ASP A 84 28.75 -25.68 0.58
CA ASP A 84 28.08 -24.80 -0.38
C ASP A 84 28.54 -23.33 -0.25
N GLY A 85 29.57 -23.09 0.57
CA GLY A 85 30.20 -21.78 0.79
C GLY A 85 29.53 -20.91 1.86
N ILE A 86 28.48 -21.39 2.51
CA ILE A 86 27.71 -20.63 3.51
C ILE A 86 28.43 -20.71 4.86
N VAL A 87 28.72 -19.56 5.46
CA VAL A 87 29.12 -19.47 6.87
C VAL A 87 27.93 -19.87 7.75
N MET A 88 28.04 -20.98 8.47
CA MET A 88 27.02 -21.58 9.34
C MET A 88 27.40 -21.39 10.82
N LEU A 89 26.41 -21.43 11.71
CA LEU A 89 26.59 -21.45 13.16
C LEU A 89 25.97 -22.74 13.70
N ASN A 90 26.75 -23.51 14.46
CA ASN A 90 26.23 -24.57 15.32
C ASN A 90 25.90 -23.96 16.69
N LYS A 91 24.62 -23.96 17.05
CA LYS A 91 24.15 -23.37 18.31
C LYS A 91 24.55 -24.20 19.52
N ASP A 92 24.59 -25.52 19.38
CA ASP A 92 24.89 -26.46 20.48
C ASP A 92 26.33 -26.34 20.99
N ILE A 93 27.23 -25.74 20.18
CA ILE A 93 28.64 -25.50 20.50
C ILE A 93 28.87 -24.03 20.91
N CYS A 94 27.91 -23.14 20.68
CA CYS A 94 28.09 -21.72 20.91
C CYS A 94 28.16 -21.41 22.42
N THR A 95 29.27 -20.82 22.87
CA THR A 95 29.46 -20.41 24.28
C THR A 95 29.03 -18.98 24.56
N SER A 96 28.40 -18.30 23.60
CA SER A 96 27.93 -16.91 23.74
C SER A 96 29.02 -15.91 24.16
N CYS A 97 30.30 -16.16 23.82
CA CYS A 97 31.45 -15.32 24.17
C CYS A 97 31.51 -13.97 23.43
N GLN A 98 30.67 -13.77 22.42
CA GLN A 98 30.53 -12.56 21.60
C GLN A 98 31.74 -12.11 20.78
N THR A 99 32.85 -12.85 20.79
CA THR A 99 34.07 -12.49 20.01
C THR A 99 33.82 -12.37 18.50
N CYS A 100 32.91 -13.17 17.94
CA CYS A 100 32.58 -13.11 16.52
C CYS A 100 31.89 -11.80 16.09
N TYR A 101 31.34 -11.04 17.03
CA TYR A 101 30.59 -9.82 16.81
C TYR A 101 31.55 -8.68 16.50
N ASP A 102 32.51 -8.47 17.41
CA ASP A 102 33.57 -7.48 17.31
C ASP A 102 34.46 -7.70 16.08
N LYS A 103 34.59 -8.96 15.65
CA LYS A 103 35.41 -9.34 14.51
C LYS A 103 34.69 -9.27 13.17
N CYS A 104 33.36 -9.15 13.16
CA CYS A 104 32.63 -9.00 11.90
C CYS A 104 32.74 -7.55 11.42
N PRO A 105 33.48 -7.25 10.33
CA PRO A 105 33.65 -5.86 9.88
C PRO A 105 32.34 -5.23 9.37
N TYR A 106 31.31 -6.04 9.16
CA TYR A 106 30.03 -5.63 8.60
C TYR A 106 28.91 -5.50 9.66
N ASN A 107 29.20 -5.78 10.93
CA ASN A 107 28.21 -5.84 12.02
C ASN A 107 27.02 -6.76 11.71
N ALA A 108 27.29 -7.89 11.04
CA ALA A 108 26.26 -8.82 10.55
C ALA A 108 25.92 -9.96 11.52
N ILE A 109 26.55 -9.99 12.69
CA ILE A 109 26.32 -10.95 13.77
C ILE A 109 25.79 -10.17 14.98
N SER A 110 24.72 -10.66 15.59
CA SER A 110 24.08 -10.05 16.77
C SER A 110 23.74 -11.11 17.81
N ALA A 111 23.49 -10.70 19.05
CA ALA A 111 23.14 -11.63 20.14
C ALA A 111 21.65 -11.80 20.18
N ASP A 112 21.22 -13.04 20.36
CA ASP A 112 19.87 -13.29 20.81
C ASP A 112 19.67 -12.64 22.20
N PRO A 113 18.71 -11.72 22.37
CA PRO A 113 18.52 -11.02 23.63
C PRO A 113 18.06 -11.94 24.78
N ILE A 114 17.58 -13.15 24.47
CA ILE A 114 17.10 -14.11 25.46
C ILE A 114 18.20 -15.11 25.80
N THR A 115 18.82 -15.72 24.79
CA THR A 115 19.81 -16.80 25.01
C THR A 115 21.26 -16.33 25.05
N GLY A 116 21.56 -15.12 24.55
CA GLY A 116 22.92 -14.61 24.35
C GLY A 116 23.66 -15.24 23.16
N GLU A 117 23.07 -16.24 22.51
CA GLU A 117 23.67 -16.96 21.38
C GLU A 117 23.87 -16.02 20.18
N ALA A 118 24.89 -16.31 19.39
CA ALA A 118 25.08 -15.62 18.11
C ALA A 118 23.90 -15.85 17.15
N GLN A 119 23.51 -14.80 16.44
CA GLN A 119 22.47 -14.80 15.42
C GLN A 119 23.00 -14.08 14.18
N LYS A 120 22.81 -14.69 13.02
CA LYS A 120 23.23 -14.14 11.73
C LYS A 120 22.45 -14.77 10.59
N CYS A 121 22.49 -14.13 9.42
CA CYS A 121 22.00 -14.76 8.19
C CYS A 121 22.75 -16.08 7.92
N ASP A 122 22.02 -17.07 7.43
CA ASP A 122 22.46 -18.39 6.98
C ASP A 122 21.94 -18.71 5.57
N PHE A 123 21.52 -17.67 4.82
CA PHE A 123 20.79 -17.77 3.56
C PHE A 123 19.55 -18.69 3.62
N CYS A 124 18.90 -18.78 4.78
CA CYS A 124 17.78 -19.68 5.02
C CYS A 124 18.12 -21.13 4.62
N TYR A 125 19.29 -21.64 5.02
CA TYR A 125 19.81 -22.94 4.57
C TYR A 125 18.81 -24.11 4.75
N SER A 126 17.95 -24.08 5.77
CA SER A 126 16.87 -25.05 5.96
C SER A 126 15.86 -25.06 4.80
N ARG A 127 15.51 -23.87 4.26
CA ARG A 127 14.66 -23.70 3.07
C ARG A 127 15.37 -24.20 1.81
N LEU A 128 16.65 -23.88 1.67
CA LEU A 128 17.45 -24.33 0.51
C LEU A 128 17.50 -25.86 0.41
N LYS A 129 17.59 -26.56 1.55
CA LYS A 129 17.51 -28.03 1.60
C LYS A 129 16.19 -28.59 1.09
N ARG A 130 15.09 -27.83 1.19
CA ARG A 130 13.76 -28.17 0.62
C ARG A 130 13.57 -27.70 -0.83
N GLY A 131 14.61 -27.13 -1.44
CA GLY A 131 14.53 -26.58 -2.81
C GLY A 131 13.84 -25.22 -2.89
N GLU A 132 13.61 -24.56 -1.76
CA GLU A 132 12.99 -23.24 -1.69
C GLU A 132 14.04 -22.12 -1.75
N GLN A 133 13.60 -20.91 -2.11
CA GLN A 133 14.43 -19.70 -2.04
C GLN A 133 14.47 -19.13 -0.61
N PRO A 134 15.50 -18.32 -0.26
CA PRO A 134 15.49 -17.54 0.97
C PRO A 134 14.25 -16.65 1.06
N VAL A 135 13.68 -16.50 2.26
CA VAL A 135 12.40 -15.80 2.44
C VAL A 135 12.48 -14.34 1.98
N CYS A 136 13.63 -13.67 2.20
CA CYS A 136 13.86 -12.29 1.79
C CYS A 136 13.85 -12.10 0.26
N VAL A 137 14.22 -13.14 -0.50
CA VAL A 137 14.19 -13.15 -1.97
C VAL A 137 12.75 -13.23 -2.43
N MET A 138 11.97 -14.17 -1.87
CA MET A 138 10.57 -14.36 -2.23
C MET A 138 9.70 -13.15 -1.89
N SER A 139 9.92 -12.53 -0.73
CA SER A 139 9.12 -11.40 -0.27
C SER A 139 9.50 -10.06 -0.92
N CYS A 140 10.54 -10.02 -1.76
CA CYS A 140 11.09 -8.77 -2.26
C CYS A 140 10.12 -8.08 -3.22
N MET A 141 9.36 -7.10 -2.73
CA MET A 141 8.34 -6.37 -3.49
C MET A 141 8.90 -5.70 -4.75
N GLY A 142 10.11 -5.13 -4.69
CA GLY A 142 10.77 -4.52 -5.85
C GLY A 142 11.53 -5.51 -6.73
N LYS A 143 11.55 -6.81 -6.37
CA LYS A 143 12.38 -7.85 -7.01
C LYS A 143 13.86 -7.46 -7.13
N ALA A 144 14.36 -6.76 -6.11
CA ALA A 144 15.73 -6.28 -6.00
C ALA A 144 16.73 -7.37 -5.62
N ILE A 145 16.30 -8.43 -4.91
CA ILE A 145 17.20 -9.44 -4.36
C ILE A 145 17.19 -10.67 -5.28
N MET A 146 18.36 -11.02 -5.79
CA MET A 146 18.60 -12.25 -6.55
C MET A 146 19.49 -13.19 -5.73
N PHE A 147 19.19 -14.48 -5.74
CA PHE A 147 19.95 -15.49 -5.01
C PHE A 147 20.12 -16.76 -5.86
N GLY A 148 21.27 -17.40 -5.75
CA GLY A 148 21.52 -18.65 -6.45
C GLY A 148 22.96 -19.12 -6.40
N ASP A 149 23.24 -20.20 -7.13
CA ASP A 149 24.58 -20.74 -7.28
C ASP A 149 25.34 -19.99 -8.37
N ILE A 150 26.42 -19.30 -8.01
CA ILE A 150 27.26 -18.56 -8.98
C ILE A 150 28.22 -19.47 -9.75
N ASN A 151 28.33 -20.74 -9.37
CA ASN A 151 29.06 -21.73 -10.17
C ASN A 151 28.21 -22.23 -11.36
N ASP A 152 26.89 -22.17 -11.25
CA ASP A 152 25.96 -22.44 -12.33
C ASP A 152 25.86 -21.22 -13.27
N LYS A 153 26.48 -21.31 -14.44
CA LYS A 153 26.46 -20.26 -15.47
C LYS A 153 25.06 -19.95 -16.00
N LYS A 154 24.07 -20.83 -15.77
CA LYS A 154 22.67 -20.62 -16.16
C LYS A 154 21.84 -19.95 -15.06
N SER A 155 22.38 -19.79 -13.85
CA SER A 155 21.67 -19.12 -12.78
C SER A 155 21.53 -17.62 -13.07
N MET A 156 20.37 -17.04 -12.70
CA MET A 156 20.12 -15.61 -12.92
C MET A 156 21.19 -14.72 -12.28
N ILE A 157 21.65 -15.09 -11.08
CA ILE A 157 22.72 -14.37 -10.39
C ILE A 157 24.05 -14.47 -11.13
N SER A 158 24.43 -15.63 -11.66
CA SER A 158 25.68 -15.77 -12.43
C SER A 158 25.64 -14.92 -13.71
N ILE A 159 24.48 -14.82 -14.36
CA ILE A 159 24.31 -13.98 -15.55
C ILE A 159 24.40 -12.50 -15.18
N ALA A 160 23.66 -12.07 -14.15
CA ALA A 160 23.66 -10.68 -13.70
C ALA A 160 25.05 -10.20 -13.26
N LEU A 161 25.77 -11.00 -12.47
CA LEU A 161 27.14 -10.69 -12.06
C LEU A 161 28.11 -10.58 -13.25
N GLY A 162 27.83 -11.27 -14.36
CA GLY A 162 28.68 -11.25 -15.56
C GLY A 162 28.51 -10.01 -16.44
N ILE A 163 27.39 -9.28 -16.30
CA ILE A 163 27.05 -8.13 -17.15
C ILE A 163 26.96 -6.80 -16.39
N SER A 164 26.81 -6.85 -15.07
CA SER A 164 26.64 -5.66 -14.23
C SER A 164 27.95 -5.20 -13.60
N LYS A 165 28.09 -3.89 -13.39
CA LYS A 165 29.10 -3.35 -12.47
C LYS A 165 28.63 -3.58 -11.04
N VAL A 166 29.42 -4.32 -10.27
CA VAL A 166 29.06 -4.69 -8.89
C VAL A 166 29.96 -4.02 -7.88
N LYS A 167 29.38 -3.77 -6.71
CA LYS A 167 30.04 -3.28 -5.51
C LYS A 167 29.84 -4.26 -4.37
N VAL A 168 30.71 -4.20 -3.38
CA VAL A 168 30.55 -4.91 -2.10
C VAL A 168 30.69 -3.93 -0.96
N LEU A 169 30.25 -4.35 0.23
CA LEU A 169 30.48 -3.59 1.45
C LEU A 169 31.96 -3.63 1.81
N ASP A 170 32.53 -2.46 2.10
CA ASP A 170 33.88 -2.25 2.66
C ASP A 170 34.93 -3.18 1.99
N SER A 171 35.13 -3.01 0.68
CA SER A 171 35.94 -3.93 -0.14
C SER A 171 37.42 -3.98 0.28
N GLU A 172 37.90 -2.93 0.94
CA GLU A 172 39.22 -2.83 1.57
C GLU A 172 39.46 -3.85 2.70
N GLN A 173 38.41 -4.48 3.22
CA GLN A 173 38.53 -5.55 4.23
C GLN A 173 39.04 -6.87 3.63
N GLU A 174 39.10 -6.99 2.29
CA GLU A 174 39.62 -8.15 1.55
C GLU A 174 39.05 -9.52 1.96
N THR A 175 37.82 -9.53 2.50
CA THR A 175 37.18 -10.74 3.04
C THR A 175 36.63 -11.68 1.97
N GLY A 176 36.54 -11.22 0.71
CA GLY A 176 35.86 -11.91 -0.39
C GLY A 176 34.36 -12.11 -0.13
N PRO A 177 33.54 -11.04 -0.11
CA PRO A 177 32.10 -11.12 0.15
C PRO A 177 31.34 -11.99 -0.88
N GLY A 178 30.34 -12.72 -0.41
CA GLY A 178 29.35 -13.46 -1.21
C GLY A 178 28.02 -12.71 -1.38
N VAL A 179 27.96 -11.45 -0.97
CA VAL A 179 26.82 -10.55 -1.21
C VAL A 179 27.31 -9.36 -2.02
N PHE A 180 26.66 -9.15 -3.15
CA PHE A 180 27.01 -8.13 -4.14
C PHE A 180 25.87 -7.11 -4.24
N TYR A 181 26.22 -5.91 -4.65
CA TYR A 181 25.28 -4.81 -4.83
C TYR A 181 25.43 -4.22 -6.23
N MET A 182 24.32 -3.90 -6.87
CA MET A 182 24.27 -3.15 -8.12
C MET A 182 23.67 -1.78 -7.85
N ILE A 183 24.32 -0.74 -8.35
CA ILE A 183 23.83 0.63 -8.29
C ILE A 183 24.50 1.46 -9.38
N ASP A 184 23.69 2.21 -10.13
CA ASP A 184 24.15 2.95 -11.29
C ASP A 184 24.25 4.45 -11.00
N ARG A 185 23.41 4.98 -10.11
CA ARG A 185 23.46 6.39 -9.71
C ARG A 185 24.64 6.71 -8.79
N GLU A 186 25.16 7.92 -8.91
CA GLU A 186 26.15 8.44 -7.98
C GLU A 186 25.51 8.67 -6.60
N ILE A 187 26.16 8.16 -5.56
CA ILE A 187 25.82 8.46 -4.17
C ILE A 187 27.01 9.15 -3.54
N GLY A 188 26.74 10.08 -2.63
CA GLY A 188 27.74 10.84 -1.89
C GLY A 188 28.89 9.99 -1.35
N LYS A 189 30.04 10.63 -1.15
CA LYS A 189 31.34 10.00 -0.85
C LYS A 189 31.35 9.08 0.38
N GLU A 190 30.40 9.26 1.30
CA GLU A 190 30.27 8.51 2.56
C GLU A 190 29.49 7.19 2.44
N PHE A 191 28.98 6.84 1.25
CA PHE A 191 28.26 5.58 1.06
C PHE A 191 29.20 4.37 1.19
N PRO A 192 28.82 3.31 1.95
CA PRO A 192 29.73 2.23 2.36
C PRO A 192 30.07 1.23 1.25
N LEU A 193 29.47 1.36 0.06
CA LEU A 193 29.74 0.45 -1.05
C LEU A 193 30.96 0.89 -1.85
N LYS A 194 31.87 -0.06 -2.08
CA LYS A 194 33.11 0.14 -2.85
C LYS A 194 33.15 -0.81 -4.05
N SER A 195 33.81 -0.38 -5.12
CA SER A 195 33.99 -1.20 -6.33
C SER A 195 34.70 -2.51 -5.99
N HIS A 196 34.31 -3.58 -6.68
CA HIS A 196 34.82 -4.91 -6.42
C HIS A 196 35.00 -5.72 -7.70
N ASP A 197 36.20 -6.24 -7.90
CA ASP A 197 36.46 -7.20 -8.96
C ASP A 197 36.03 -8.59 -8.52
N ILE A 198 35.22 -9.25 -9.33
CA ILE A 198 34.81 -10.63 -9.06
C ILE A 198 36.07 -11.51 -9.15
N PRO A 199 36.49 -12.17 -8.05
CA PRO A 199 37.71 -12.97 -8.07
C PRO A 199 37.63 -14.07 -9.12
N LYS A 200 38.66 -14.19 -9.98
CA LYS A 200 38.78 -15.34 -10.90
C LYS A 200 38.90 -16.62 -10.08
N ARG A 201 38.00 -17.58 -10.36
CA ARG A 201 37.83 -18.89 -9.71
C ARG A 201 39.15 -19.44 -9.12
N ARG A 202 39.32 -19.35 -7.81
CA ARG A 202 40.25 -20.23 -7.10
C ARG A 202 39.48 -21.49 -6.70
N HIS A 203 40.01 -22.66 -7.02
CA HIS A 203 39.56 -23.89 -6.40
C HIS A 203 39.68 -23.72 -4.89
N VAL A 204 38.55 -23.72 -4.18
CA VAL A 204 38.57 -23.80 -2.73
C VAL A 204 39.24 -25.13 -2.39
N SER A 205 40.41 -25.07 -1.77
CA SER A 205 41.08 -26.24 -1.22
C SER A 205 40.09 -26.93 -0.27
N LYS A 206 39.88 -28.24 -0.47
CA LYS A 206 39.10 -29.06 0.45
C LYS A 206 39.73 -28.96 1.83
N VAL A 207 39.18 -28.12 2.71
CA VAL A 207 39.46 -28.23 4.14
C VAL A 207 38.87 -29.57 4.57
N PRO A 208 39.64 -30.46 5.23
CA PRO A 208 39.07 -31.68 5.79
C PRO A 208 38.06 -31.25 6.85
N VAL A 209 36.78 -31.35 6.49
CA VAL A 209 35.71 -31.27 7.48
C VAL A 209 35.86 -32.52 8.33
N LYS A 210 36.40 -32.40 9.54
CA LYS A 210 36.03 -33.37 10.58
C LYS A 210 34.52 -33.28 10.66
N GLN A 211 33.83 -34.36 10.29
CA GLN A 211 32.42 -34.54 10.59
C GLN A 211 32.26 -34.40 12.11
N VAL A 212 32.01 -33.19 12.57
CA VAL A 212 31.26 -32.98 13.80
C VAL A 212 29.84 -32.74 13.33
N PHE A 213 29.24 -33.80 12.82
CA PHE A 213 27.82 -33.98 12.98
C PHE A 213 27.68 -34.47 14.44
N PRO A 214 26.98 -33.76 15.34
CA PRO A 214 25.85 -34.44 15.90
C PRO A 214 24.97 -34.75 14.68
N GLU A 215 24.94 -36.02 14.28
CA GLU A 215 23.65 -36.54 13.88
C GLU A 215 22.79 -36.24 15.11
N SER A 216 22.04 -35.14 15.07
CA SER A 216 20.78 -35.15 15.79
C SER A 216 20.02 -36.27 15.09
N GLU A 217 20.20 -37.47 15.64
CA GLU A 217 19.28 -38.58 15.54
C GLU A 217 17.89 -37.97 15.43
N ASP A 218 17.21 -38.31 14.34
CA ASP A 218 15.76 -38.24 14.26
C ASP A 218 15.15 -37.13 15.11
N GLU A 219 15.12 -35.88 14.61
CA GLU A 219 13.90 -35.14 14.89
C GLU A 219 12.81 -36.08 14.42
N PRO A 220 11.99 -36.66 15.32
CA PRO A 220 10.99 -37.63 14.91
C PRO A 220 10.25 -36.94 13.78
N ILE A 221 10.12 -37.61 12.62
CA ILE A 221 9.30 -37.13 11.51
C ILE A 221 8.05 -36.62 12.17
N SER A 222 7.94 -35.29 12.21
CA SER A 222 6.95 -34.68 13.06
C SER A 222 5.64 -35.28 12.62
N THR A 223 4.94 -35.95 13.53
CA THR A 223 3.58 -36.44 13.27
C THR A 223 2.63 -35.28 13.00
N SER A 224 3.13 -34.04 12.99
CA SER A 224 2.38 -32.85 12.64
C SER A 224 1.92 -32.88 11.20
N ILE A 225 0.63 -32.63 11.03
CA ILE A 225 0.04 -32.48 9.70
C ILE A 225 0.38 -31.08 9.22
N ARG A 226 1.44 -30.97 8.41
CA ARG A 226 1.82 -29.73 7.71
C ARG A 226 0.99 -29.57 6.44
N LYS A 227 0.31 -28.44 6.31
CA LYS A 227 -0.37 -28.06 5.05
C LYS A 227 -0.22 -26.58 4.75
N THR A 228 -0.22 -26.26 3.46
CA THR A 228 -0.30 -24.89 2.99
C THR A 228 -1.75 -24.56 2.66
N VAL A 229 -2.27 -23.48 3.25
CA VAL A 229 -3.62 -22.97 2.96
C VAL A 229 -3.50 -21.65 2.19
N TYR A 230 -4.11 -21.57 1.02
CA TYR A 230 -4.17 -20.34 0.24
C TYR A 230 -5.35 -19.49 0.70
N THR A 231 -5.10 -18.20 0.93
CA THR A 231 -6.12 -17.23 1.36
C THR A 231 -5.68 -15.82 0.95
N ALA A 232 -6.40 -14.79 1.41
CA ALA A 232 -6.07 -13.38 1.19
C ALA A 232 -5.60 -12.70 2.49
N ASP A 233 -4.66 -11.76 2.35
CA ASP A 233 -4.17 -10.92 3.44
C ASP A 233 -5.21 -9.87 3.84
N SER A 234 -5.63 -9.84 5.10
CA SER A 234 -6.57 -8.84 5.62
C SER A 234 -5.90 -7.71 6.41
N MET A 235 -4.57 -7.57 6.35
CA MET A 235 -3.85 -6.46 6.98
C MET A 235 -4.05 -5.11 6.26
N CYS A 236 -4.56 -5.15 5.03
CA CYS A 236 -4.82 -3.98 4.19
C CYS A 236 -5.91 -4.35 3.17
N PRO A 237 -6.74 -3.40 2.71
CA PRO A 237 -7.76 -3.59 1.66
C PRO A 237 -7.22 -3.97 0.27
N ALA A 238 -5.92 -4.28 0.13
CA ALA A 238 -5.35 -4.82 -1.09
C ALA A 238 -5.62 -6.33 -1.25
N GLU A 239 -5.85 -7.03 -0.14
CA GLU A 239 -6.19 -8.47 -0.14
C GLU A 239 -5.21 -9.32 -0.94
N CYS A 240 -3.92 -9.02 -0.80
CA CYS A 240 -2.86 -9.74 -1.49
C CYS A 240 -2.99 -11.24 -1.24
N ALA A 241 -2.89 -12.04 -2.30
CA ALA A 241 -2.93 -13.49 -2.17
C ALA A 241 -1.74 -14.00 -1.36
N ILE A 242 -2.01 -14.78 -0.32
CA ILE A 242 -1.03 -15.36 0.58
C ILE A 242 -1.18 -16.87 0.66
N SER A 243 -0.13 -17.52 1.15
CA SER A 243 -0.11 -18.92 1.53
C SER A 243 0.33 -19.03 2.97
N VAL A 244 -0.47 -19.72 3.79
CA VAL A 244 -0.26 -19.88 5.22
C VAL A 244 0.17 -21.31 5.50
N LEU A 245 1.34 -21.47 6.13
CA LEU A 245 1.76 -22.76 6.67
C LEU A 245 0.98 -23.04 7.94
N VAL A 246 0.22 -24.13 7.94
CA VAL A 246 -0.56 -24.62 9.08
C VAL A 246 0.03 -25.94 9.55
N GLU A 247 0.31 -26.03 10.85
CA GLU A 247 0.79 -27.23 11.52
C GLU A 247 -0.18 -27.55 12.65
N ASP A 248 -0.76 -28.76 12.62
CA ASP A 248 -1.71 -29.23 13.66
C ASP A 248 -2.88 -28.27 13.91
N GLY A 249 -3.41 -27.67 12.84
CA GLY A 249 -4.51 -26.72 12.90
C GLY A 249 -4.11 -25.29 13.32
N VAL A 250 -2.82 -25.04 13.60
CA VAL A 250 -2.29 -23.73 14.02
C VAL A 250 -1.54 -23.07 12.85
N ALA A 251 -1.86 -21.82 12.54
CA ALA A 251 -1.12 -21.04 11.56
C ALA A 251 0.26 -20.64 12.11
N LYS A 252 1.33 -20.99 11.39
CA LYS A 252 2.72 -20.81 11.84
C LYS A 252 3.46 -19.72 11.08
N LYS A 253 3.31 -19.67 9.76
CA LYS A 253 4.03 -18.72 8.90
C LYS A 253 3.14 -18.24 7.75
N ILE A 254 3.33 -16.99 7.31
CA ILE A 254 2.65 -16.40 6.16
C ILE A 254 3.69 -16.10 5.08
N TYR A 255 3.39 -16.51 3.85
CA TYR A 255 4.17 -16.22 2.65
C TYR A 255 3.27 -15.62 1.57
N GLY A 256 3.84 -14.93 0.59
CA GLY A 256 3.11 -14.53 -0.61
C GLY A 256 2.79 -15.73 -1.48
N ASN A 257 1.61 -15.73 -2.11
CA ASN A 257 1.20 -16.83 -2.99
C ASN A 257 1.90 -16.72 -4.36
N PRO A 258 2.77 -17.68 -4.75
CA PRO A 258 3.47 -17.63 -6.03
C PRO A 258 2.55 -17.89 -7.24
N HIS A 259 1.34 -18.40 -7.03
CA HIS A 259 0.37 -18.66 -8.09
C HIS A 259 -0.50 -17.45 -8.43
N SER A 260 -0.37 -16.36 -7.68
CA SER A 260 -1.11 -15.11 -7.94
C SER A 260 -0.35 -14.24 -8.93
N LEU A 261 -1.00 -13.84 -10.04
CA LEU A 261 -0.39 -12.91 -11.01
C LEU A 261 -0.25 -11.48 -10.46
N ASN A 262 -1.05 -11.10 -9.46
CA ASN A 262 -1.04 -9.74 -8.91
C ASN A 262 0.22 -9.46 -8.06
N SER A 263 0.61 -10.43 -7.24
CA SER A 263 1.76 -10.29 -6.33
C SER A 263 2.94 -11.18 -6.72
N ASN A 264 2.71 -12.24 -7.49
CA ASN A 264 3.73 -13.18 -7.97
C ASN A 264 4.68 -13.65 -6.85
N GLY A 265 4.09 -14.06 -5.72
CA GLY A 265 4.82 -14.51 -4.53
C GLY A 265 5.39 -13.41 -3.63
N THR A 266 5.44 -12.15 -4.10
CA THR A 266 5.85 -11.02 -3.26
C THR A 266 4.77 -10.67 -2.25
N PHE A 267 5.17 -10.12 -1.10
CA PHE A 267 4.24 -9.65 -0.09
C PHE A 267 4.94 -8.66 0.85
N CYS A 268 4.18 -7.73 1.42
CA CYS A 268 4.74 -6.64 2.21
C CYS A 268 4.98 -7.04 3.68
N ALA A 269 5.70 -6.17 4.40
CA ALA A 269 5.98 -6.34 5.83
C ALA A 269 4.70 -6.50 6.69
N LYS A 270 3.59 -5.84 6.32
CA LYS A 270 2.32 -5.93 7.06
C LYS A 270 1.76 -7.35 7.04
N GLY A 271 1.64 -7.95 5.86
CA GLY A 271 1.15 -9.31 5.69
C GLY A 271 2.05 -10.34 6.38
N ALA A 272 3.37 -10.14 6.37
CA ALA A 272 4.33 -10.98 7.09
C ALA A 272 4.11 -11.00 8.60
N ALA A 273 3.70 -9.87 9.17
CA ALA A 273 3.44 -9.71 10.60
C ALA A 273 2.00 -10.12 11.00
N GLY A 274 1.15 -10.53 10.06
CA GLY A 274 -0.29 -10.71 10.31
C GLY A 274 -0.65 -11.69 11.44
N LEU A 275 0.18 -12.71 11.70
CA LEU A 275 -0.03 -13.64 12.81
C LEU A 275 0.05 -12.96 14.18
N GLN A 276 0.77 -11.83 14.31
CA GLN A 276 0.85 -11.07 15.56
C GLN A 276 -0.52 -10.51 15.98
N LEU A 277 -1.38 -10.12 15.02
CA LEU A 277 -2.75 -9.70 15.35
C LEU A 277 -3.62 -10.89 15.77
N THR A 278 -3.49 -12.03 15.07
CA THR A 278 -4.28 -13.24 15.33
C THR A 278 -4.00 -13.79 16.74
N TYR A 279 -2.73 -13.82 17.14
CA TYR A 279 -2.25 -14.36 18.41
C TYR A 279 -1.94 -13.27 19.45
N SER A 280 -2.40 -12.04 19.22
CA SER A 280 -2.21 -10.94 20.16
C SER A 280 -2.83 -11.29 21.53
N PRO A 281 -2.13 -11.07 22.65
CA PRO A 281 -2.70 -11.25 23.98
C PRO A 281 -3.84 -10.27 24.28
N HIS A 282 -3.90 -9.15 23.54
CA HIS A 282 -4.93 -8.11 23.68
C HIS A 282 -6.15 -8.33 22.78
N ARG A 283 -6.19 -9.43 22.01
CA ARG A 283 -7.33 -9.72 21.12
C ARG A 283 -8.58 -10.01 21.94
N ILE A 284 -9.68 -9.34 21.60
CA ILE A 284 -11.00 -9.60 22.16
C ILE A 284 -11.48 -10.99 21.70
N LYS A 285 -11.93 -11.82 22.64
CA LYS A 285 -12.38 -13.21 22.37
C LYS A 285 -13.87 -13.42 22.65
N THR A 286 -14.47 -12.58 23.49
CA THR A 286 -15.86 -12.65 23.92
C THR A 286 -16.49 -11.26 23.82
N PRO A 287 -17.82 -11.17 23.62
CA PRO A 287 -18.53 -9.90 23.70
C PRO A 287 -18.39 -9.26 25.09
N MET A 288 -18.39 -7.93 25.12
CA MET A 288 -18.26 -7.15 26.35
C MET A 288 -19.29 -6.03 26.37
N MET A 289 -19.75 -5.66 27.56
CA MET A 289 -20.63 -4.52 27.81
C MET A 289 -19.96 -3.55 28.77
N ARG A 290 -20.09 -2.25 28.49
CA ARG A 290 -19.55 -1.17 29.30
C ARG A 290 -20.22 -1.14 30.68
N THR A 291 -19.43 -0.92 31.73
CA THR A 291 -19.92 -0.80 33.12
C THR A 291 -19.62 0.55 33.77
N GLY A 292 -18.77 1.38 33.16
CA GLY A 292 -18.44 2.74 33.61
C GLY A 292 -18.93 3.80 32.62
N GLU A 293 -18.46 5.04 32.73
CA GLU A 293 -18.73 6.11 31.75
C GLU A 293 -18.05 5.84 30.40
N ARG A 294 -18.61 6.35 29.29
CA ARG A 294 -17.96 6.24 27.96
C ARG A 294 -16.55 6.87 28.03
N GLY A 295 -15.54 6.11 27.61
CA GLY A 295 -14.13 6.51 27.66
C GLY A 295 -13.33 5.97 28.86
N GLU A 296 -13.96 5.44 29.90
CA GLU A 296 -13.27 4.91 31.10
C GLU A 296 -12.63 3.52 30.91
N ASP A 297 -12.92 2.84 29.79
CA ASP A 297 -12.38 1.51 29.48
C ASP A 297 -12.72 0.43 30.53
N LYS A 298 -13.94 0.48 31.08
CA LYS A 298 -14.47 -0.47 32.08
C LYS A 298 -15.51 -1.39 31.46
N TRP A 299 -15.19 -2.69 31.42
CA TRP A 299 -15.94 -3.71 30.69
C TRP A 299 -16.30 -4.91 31.54
N LYS A 300 -17.42 -5.55 31.20
CA LYS A 300 -17.81 -6.88 31.69
C LYS A 300 -18.04 -7.81 30.50
N GLU A 301 -17.47 -9.00 30.54
CA GLU A 301 -17.76 -10.04 29.55
C GLU A 301 -19.22 -10.50 29.65
N ILE A 302 -19.86 -10.69 28.50
CA ILE A 302 -21.24 -11.16 28.36
C ILE A 302 -21.33 -12.22 27.27
N THR A 303 -22.46 -12.91 27.21
CA THR A 303 -22.73 -13.89 26.14
C THR A 303 -23.11 -13.21 24.82
N TRP A 304 -23.00 -13.95 23.72
CA TRP A 304 -23.45 -13.48 22.41
C TRP A 304 -24.95 -13.19 22.36
N ASP A 305 -25.77 -14.02 23.01
CA ASP A 305 -27.22 -13.83 23.06
C ASP A 305 -27.58 -12.55 23.83
N GLU A 306 -26.97 -12.32 25.00
CA GLU A 306 -27.16 -11.08 25.77
C GLU A 306 -26.76 -9.84 24.97
N ALA A 307 -25.63 -9.88 24.25
CA ALA A 307 -25.16 -8.78 23.43
C ALA A 307 -26.13 -8.49 22.27
N ALA A 308 -26.53 -9.53 21.53
CA ALA A 308 -27.43 -9.41 20.40
C ALA A 308 -28.81 -8.90 20.82
N ASP A 309 -29.38 -9.44 21.90
CA ASP A 309 -30.68 -9.02 22.43
C ASP A 309 -30.65 -7.56 22.91
N HIS A 310 -29.57 -7.14 23.59
CA HIS A 310 -29.42 -5.77 24.03
C HIS A 310 -29.39 -4.79 22.85
N ILE A 311 -28.54 -5.07 21.86
CA ILE A 311 -28.39 -4.25 20.65
C ILE A 311 -29.71 -4.19 19.89
N ALA A 312 -30.35 -5.35 19.65
CA ALA A 312 -31.62 -5.42 18.93
C ALA A 312 -32.73 -4.64 19.64
N LYS A 313 -32.87 -4.80 20.96
CA LYS A 313 -33.87 -4.07 21.76
C LYS A 313 -33.68 -2.56 21.66
N LYS A 314 -32.44 -2.08 21.77
CA LYS A 314 -32.12 -0.65 21.64
C LYS A 314 -32.40 -0.12 20.24
N MET A 315 -31.93 -0.81 19.20
CA MET A 315 -32.15 -0.40 17.80
C MET A 315 -33.64 -0.39 17.43
N ILE A 316 -34.43 -1.38 17.87
CA ILE A 316 -35.88 -1.43 17.64
C ILE A 316 -36.58 -0.27 18.35
N GLY A 317 -36.21 0.02 19.60
CA GLY A 317 -36.76 1.16 20.33
C GLY A 317 -36.47 2.50 19.63
N ILE A 318 -35.23 2.71 19.19
CA ILE A 318 -34.82 3.89 18.42
C ILE A 318 -35.64 4.01 17.13
N LYS A 319 -35.81 2.91 16.39
CA LYS A 319 -36.61 2.89 15.17
C LYS A 319 -38.07 3.27 15.42
N GLN A 320 -38.67 2.78 16.49
CA GLN A 320 -40.06 3.07 16.85
C GLN A 320 -40.26 4.54 17.23
N GLN A 321 -39.27 5.15 17.88
CA GLN A 321 -39.36 6.52 18.39
C GLN A 321 -38.93 7.59 17.36
N TYR A 322 -37.83 7.36 16.67
CA TYR A 322 -37.16 8.36 15.83
C TYR A 322 -37.11 8.01 14.34
N GLY A 323 -37.51 6.79 13.98
CA GLY A 323 -37.37 6.25 12.63
C GLY A 323 -36.04 5.52 12.42
N PRO A 324 -35.97 4.63 11.41
CA PRO A 324 -34.77 3.86 11.12
C PRO A 324 -33.56 4.71 10.69
N GLU A 325 -33.77 5.90 10.13
CA GLU A 325 -32.76 6.87 9.71
C GLU A 325 -31.88 7.38 10.86
N ALA A 326 -32.35 7.29 12.10
CA ALA A 326 -31.57 7.67 13.28
C ALA A 326 -30.41 6.70 13.60
N VAL A 327 -30.27 5.61 12.84
CA VAL A 327 -29.26 4.56 13.04
C VAL A 327 -28.24 4.58 11.92
N PHE A 328 -26.96 4.66 12.27
CA PHE A 328 -25.83 4.73 11.35
C PHE A 328 -25.00 3.44 11.41
N MET A 329 -24.58 2.95 10.23
CA MET A 329 -23.61 1.87 10.11
C MET A 329 -22.36 2.38 9.39
N ASP A 330 -21.24 2.37 10.08
CA ASP A 330 -19.91 2.64 9.53
C ASP A 330 -19.15 1.33 9.35
N CYS A 331 -18.51 1.17 8.19
CA CYS A 331 -17.57 0.10 7.94
C CYS A 331 -16.21 0.68 7.55
N GLY A 332 -15.15 0.21 8.20
CA GLY A 332 -13.80 0.37 7.70
C GLY A 332 -13.62 -0.22 6.29
N ASP A 333 -12.40 -0.18 5.77
CA ASP A 333 -12.09 -0.78 4.46
C ASP A 333 -11.98 -2.33 4.61
N VAL A 334 -13.15 -3.00 4.73
CA VAL A 334 -13.29 -4.44 5.01
C VAL A 334 -14.12 -5.18 3.94
N THR A 335 -13.82 -6.47 3.76
CA THR A 335 -14.46 -7.35 2.77
C THR A 335 -15.88 -7.76 3.11
N ASP A 336 -16.21 -7.83 4.39
CA ASP A 336 -17.50 -8.32 4.91
C ASP A 336 -18.57 -7.22 5.00
N ARG A 337 -18.26 -5.99 4.57
CA ARG A 337 -19.14 -4.82 4.59
C ARG A 337 -20.54 -5.09 4.02
N GLU A 338 -20.63 -5.79 2.89
CA GLU A 338 -21.90 -5.99 2.19
C GLU A 338 -22.93 -6.76 3.05
N ALA A 339 -22.48 -7.64 3.95
CA ALA A 339 -23.36 -8.35 4.87
C ALA A 339 -23.99 -7.40 5.91
N TYR A 340 -23.20 -6.46 6.43
CA TYR A 340 -23.69 -5.42 7.34
C TYR A 340 -24.63 -4.47 6.62
N TYR A 341 -24.26 -3.96 5.45
CA TYR A 341 -25.12 -3.06 4.67
C TYR A 341 -26.46 -3.72 4.36
N ARG A 342 -26.44 -5.01 4.04
CA ARG A 342 -27.68 -5.79 3.86
C ARG A 342 -28.57 -5.81 5.09
N LEU A 343 -28.00 -6.06 6.27
CA LEU A 343 -28.75 -6.03 7.53
C LEU A 343 -29.36 -4.64 7.79
N PHE A 344 -28.58 -3.57 7.57
CA PHE A 344 -29.02 -2.20 7.88
C PHE A 344 -30.01 -1.64 6.84
N HIS A 345 -29.87 -1.99 5.55
CA HIS A 345 -30.90 -1.69 4.54
C HIS A 345 -32.19 -2.46 4.82
N ALA A 346 -32.10 -3.71 5.30
CA ALA A 346 -33.27 -4.48 5.74
C ALA A 346 -33.93 -3.92 7.00
N PHE A 347 -33.13 -3.43 7.95
CA PHE A 347 -33.60 -2.65 9.10
C PHE A 347 -34.33 -1.38 8.65
N GLY A 348 -33.91 -0.81 7.52
CA GLY A 348 -34.54 0.31 6.86
C GLY A 348 -33.75 1.61 6.96
N THR A 349 -32.51 1.60 7.45
CA THR A 349 -31.71 2.84 7.47
C THR A 349 -31.04 3.09 6.11
N PRO A 350 -30.98 4.33 5.63
CA PRO A 350 -30.19 4.72 4.46
C PRO A 350 -28.72 5.02 4.83
N ASN A 351 -28.42 5.14 6.12
CA ASN A 351 -27.18 5.72 6.64
C ASN A 351 -26.08 4.66 6.80
N THR A 352 -25.67 4.09 5.68
CA THR A 352 -24.52 3.18 5.56
C THR A 352 -23.34 3.91 4.95
N ILE A 353 -22.24 4.04 5.70
CA ILE A 353 -21.05 4.81 5.34
C ILE A 353 -19.80 3.94 5.44
N ASP A 354 -18.76 4.29 4.68
CA ASP A 354 -17.48 3.58 4.74
C ASP A 354 -16.27 4.51 4.71
N HIS A 355 -15.09 3.92 4.94
CA HIS A 355 -13.77 4.53 4.81
C HIS A 355 -13.61 5.37 3.52
N GLY A 356 -14.26 4.99 2.41
CA GLY A 356 -14.23 5.71 1.16
C GLY A 356 -14.73 7.16 1.25
N SER A 357 -15.46 7.53 2.31
CA SER A 357 -15.96 8.89 2.54
C SER A 357 -14.89 9.92 2.95
N ILE A 358 -13.72 9.47 3.42
CA ILE A 358 -12.57 10.31 3.82
C ILE A 358 -11.36 10.13 2.90
N CYS A 359 -11.37 9.11 2.04
CA CYS A 359 -10.22 8.72 1.22
C CYS A 359 -10.40 9.11 -0.26
N ASP A 360 -11.21 8.35 -0.99
CA ASP A 360 -11.23 8.35 -2.46
C ASP A 360 -12.31 9.21 -3.15
N PRO A 361 -13.17 9.99 -2.45
CA PRO A 361 -14.37 10.47 -3.11
C PRO A 361 -14.09 11.57 -4.14
N ASN A 362 -13.10 12.42 -3.89
CA ASN A 362 -12.71 13.49 -4.81
C ASN A 362 -12.12 12.92 -6.11
N ARG A 363 -11.26 11.90 -6.01
CA ARG A 363 -10.79 11.12 -7.17
C ARG A 363 -11.97 10.51 -7.93
N LYS A 364 -12.86 9.80 -7.24
CA LYS A 364 -14.02 9.15 -7.89
C LYS A 364 -14.90 10.17 -8.60
N TRP A 365 -15.15 11.33 -7.98
CA TRP A 365 -16.01 12.35 -8.56
C TRP A 365 -15.39 12.99 -9.81
N GLY A 366 -14.13 13.42 -9.73
CA GLY A 366 -13.44 14.04 -10.85
C GLY A 366 -13.29 13.10 -12.05
N GLN A 367 -12.89 11.85 -11.81
CA GLN A 367 -12.84 10.83 -12.87
C GLN A 367 -14.24 10.54 -13.43
N ARG A 368 -15.28 10.50 -12.58
CA ARG A 368 -16.63 10.19 -13.01
C ARG A 368 -17.24 11.21 -13.96
N ILE A 369 -16.92 12.48 -13.77
CA ILE A 369 -17.32 13.55 -14.69
C ILE A 369 -16.69 13.33 -16.08
N MET A 370 -15.43 12.88 -16.12
CA MET A 370 -14.66 12.76 -17.37
C MET A 370 -14.84 11.42 -18.09
N LEU A 371 -14.97 10.33 -17.34
CA LEU A 371 -14.83 8.95 -17.84
C LEU A 371 -16.04 8.05 -17.48
N GLY A 372 -17.07 8.59 -16.81
CA GLY A 372 -18.15 7.79 -16.25
C GLY A 372 -17.66 6.92 -15.07
N ASP A 373 -18.25 5.75 -14.85
CA ASP A 373 -17.90 4.91 -13.69
C ASP A 373 -16.56 4.14 -13.84
N GLU A 374 -15.77 4.46 -14.85
CA GLU A 374 -14.46 3.86 -15.11
C GLU A 374 -13.39 4.29 -14.11
N ARG A 375 -12.44 3.37 -13.83
CA ARG A 375 -11.34 3.58 -12.88
C ARG A 375 -10.02 3.15 -13.48
N PRO A 376 -9.46 3.92 -14.40
CA PRO A 376 -8.25 3.49 -15.06
C PRO A 376 -7.05 3.59 -14.11
N LEU A 377 -6.06 2.73 -14.36
CA LEU A 377 -4.84 2.60 -13.56
C LEU A 377 -3.61 2.53 -14.48
N PRO A 378 -2.42 2.94 -14.02
CA PRO A 378 -1.19 2.79 -14.80
C PRO A 378 -0.93 1.33 -15.18
N ASP A 379 -0.64 1.07 -16.46
CA ASP A 379 -0.33 -0.26 -16.96
C ASP A 379 1.10 -0.71 -16.61
N VAL A 380 1.28 -1.11 -15.35
CA VAL A 380 2.58 -1.56 -14.81
C VAL A 380 2.54 -2.96 -14.21
N GLN A 381 1.38 -3.62 -14.13
CA GLN A 381 1.30 -4.96 -13.57
C GLN A 381 1.92 -5.98 -14.51
N ARG A 382 2.98 -6.68 -14.08
CA ARG A 382 3.51 -7.85 -14.79
C ARG A 382 3.90 -8.98 -13.83
N PRO A 383 3.70 -10.25 -14.22
CA PRO A 383 3.06 -10.68 -15.45
C PRO A 383 1.54 -10.45 -15.44
N LEU A 384 0.94 -10.20 -16.60
CA LEU A 384 -0.49 -9.96 -16.78
C LEU A 384 -1.04 -10.89 -17.86
N LEU A 385 -2.20 -11.49 -17.60
CA LEU A 385 -2.89 -12.30 -18.61
C LEU A 385 -3.70 -11.37 -19.51
N ILE A 386 -3.38 -11.35 -20.79
CA ILE A 386 -3.99 -10.47 -21.80
C ILE A 386 -4.70 -11.34 -22.84
N ARG A 387 -5.79 -10.81 -23.41
CA ARG A 387 -6.52 -11.44 -24.50
C ARG A 387 -6.11 -10.80 -25.84
N ASN A 388 -5.76 -11.60 -26.84
CA ASN A 388 -5.53 -11.11 -28.19
C ASN A 388 -6.85 -10.90 -28.95
N ASP A 389 -6.76 -10.40 -30.20
CA ASP A 389 -7.92 -10.12 -31.06
C ASP A 389 -8.74 -11.39 -31.39
N ASP A 390 -8.08 -12.55 -31.42
CA ASP A 390 -8.72 -13.86 -31.63
C ASP A 390 -9.41 -14.40 -30.37
N GLY A 391 -9.30 -13.69 -29.25
CA GLY A 391 -9.89 -14.08 -27.98
C GLY A 391 -9.04 -15.06 -27.15
N GLU A 392 -7.82 -15.39 -27.56
CA GLU A 392 -6.90 -16.26 -26.82
C GLU A 392 -6.18 -15.52 -25.70
N LEU A 393 -5.99 -16.20 -24.56
CA LEU A 393 -5.29 -15.66 -23.40
C LEU A 393 -3.79 -16.00 -23.47
N TYR A 394 -2.94 -15.00 -23.33
CA TYR A 394 -1.49 -15.17 -23.22
C TYR A 394 -0.92 -14.35 -22.07
N LEU A 395 0.21 -14.80 -21.52
CA LEU A 395 0.88 -14.12 -20.41
C LEU A 395 1.85 -13.06 -20.95
N ASN A 396 1.56 -11.78 -20.75
CA ASN A 396 2.51 -10.70 -21.01
C ASN A 396 3.38 -10.47 -19.78
N SER A 397 4.69 -10.57 -19.95
CA SER A 397 5.68 -10.33 -18.90
C SER A 397 6.53 -9.08 -19.11
N LYS A 398 6.32 -8.33 -20.20
CA LYS A 398 7.13 -7.16 -20.56
C LYS A 398 6.41 -5.86 -20.25
N HIS A 399 7.12 -4.87 -19.72
CA HIS A 399 6.56 -3.54 -19.47
C HIS A 399 6.58 -2.67 -20.73
N ASP A 400 5.49 -1.94 -20.95
CA ASP A 400 5.32 -1.05 -22.11
C ASP A 400 5.42 0.45 -21.75
N ALA A 401 5.22 0.79 -20.47
CA ALA A 401 5.24 2.17 -19.96
C ALA A 401 6.60 2.84 -20.20
N LYS A 402 6.61 4.07 -20.73
CA LYS A 402 7.83 4.88 -20.94
C LYS A 402 7.91 6.11 -20.05
N LEU A 403 6.78 6.58 -19.51
CA LEU A 403 6.77 7.63 -18.50
C LEU A 403 5.61 7.41 -17.52
N ILE A 404 5.91 7.54 -16.22
CA ILE A 404 4.91 7.51 -15.16
C ILE A 404 5.06 8.79 -14.35
N LEU A 405 4.00 9.59 -14.34
CA LEU A 405 3.87 10.79 -13.52
C LEU A 405 3.07 10.44 -12.27
N ASN A 406 3.73 10.39 -11.12
CA ASN A 406 3.10 10.16 -9.83
C ASN A 406 2.88 11.49 -9.12
N VAL A 407 1.62 11.76 -8.74
CA VAL A 407 1.21 13.02 -8.14
C VAL A 407 0.57 12.77 -6.77
N GLY A 408 1.29 13.07 -5.70
CA GLY A 408 0.83 12.92 -4.32
C GLY A 408 0.59 11.46 -3.90
N VAL A 409 1.27 10.48 -4.51
CA VAL A 409 1.09 9.06 -4.21
C VAL A 409 2.39 8.39 -3.81
N ASN A 410 2.31 7.48 -2.83
CA ASN A 410 3.48 6.83 -2.25
C ASN A 410 3.43 5.29 -2.35
N PRO A 411 3.40 4.70 -3.58
CA PRO A 411 3.30 3.25 -3.78
C PRO A 411 4.41 2.45 -3.08
N PHE A 412 5.60 3.04 -2.89
CA PHE A 412 6.74 2.36 -2.26
C PHE A 412 6.76 2.43 -0.74
N VAL A 413 5.97 3.32 -0.13
CA VAL A 413 5.75 3.39 1.32
C VAL A 413 4.50 2.60 1.68
N ALA A 414 3.37 2.91 1.04
CA ALA A 414 2.08 2.28 1.34
C ALA A 414 2.09 0.78 1.00
N THR A 415 2.76 0.40 -0.09
CA THR A 415 2.86 -0.97 -0.61
C THR A 415 1.50 -1.68 -0.74
N ARG A 416 0.42 -0.89 -0.92
CA ARG A 416 -0.96 -1.37 -1.07
C ARG A 416 -1.09 -2.15 -2.38
N PHE A 417 -0.67 -1.56 -3.49
CA PHE A 417 -0.75 -2.18 -4.80
C PHE A 417 0.58 -2.86 -5.12
N SER A 418 0.68 -4.16 -4.83
CA SER A 418 1.91 -4.95 -5.00
C SER A 418 2.50 -4.86 -6.40
N TYR A 419 1.63 -4.77 -7.40
CA TYR A 419 2.04 -4.65 -8.79
C TYR A 419 2.70 -3.31 -9.11
N MET A 420 2.44 -2.22 -8.38
CA MET A 420 3.16 -0.96 -8.56
C MET A 420 4.55 -1.01 -7.91
N SER A 421 4.65 -1.67 -6.74
CA SER A 421 5.92 -1.87 -6.03
C SER A 421 6.96 -2.66 -6.85
N SER A 422 6.50 -3.59 -7.69
CA SER A 422 7.36 -4.35 -8.62
C SER A 422 7.37 -3.75 -10.03
N GLY A 423 6.23 -3.26 -10.50
CA GLY A 423 6.02 -2.82 -11.87
C GLY A 423 6.68 -1.50 -12.21
N ILE A 424 6.71 -0.52 -11.30
CA ILE A 424 7.40 0.74 -11.56
C ILE A 424 8.92 0.51 -11.69
N PRO A 425 9.63 -0.14 -10.74
CA PRO A 425 11.05 -0.46 -10.93
C PRO A 425 11.29 -1.43 -12.11
N GLY A 426 10.35 -2.33 -12.38
CA GLY A 426 10.38 -3.21 -13.55
C GLY A 426 10.39 -2.43 -14.86
N ALA A 427 9.43 -1.53 -15.06
CA ALA A 427 9.30 -0.70 -16.26
C ALA A 427 10.53 0.20 -16.47
N ARG A 428 11.11 0.72 -15.39
CA ARG A 428 12.37 1.48 -15.45
C ARG A 428 13.52 0.63 -15.98
N ALA A 429 13.72 -0.54 -15.39
CA ALA A 429 14.85 -1.41 -15.75
C ALA A 429 14.69 -2.05 -17.14
N GLU A 430 13.46 -2.38 -17.55
CA GLU A 430 13.20 -3.14 -18.78
C GLU A 430 12.91 -2.24 -19.99
N ASN A 431 12.35 -1.06 -19.77
CA ASN A 431 11.88 -0.18 -20.85
C ASN A 431 12.38 1.27 -20.71
N ASN A 432 13.34 1.53 -19.83
CA ASN A 432 13.87 2.88 -19.54
C ASN A 432 12.75 3.88 -19.21
N CYS A 433 11.69 3.40 -18.55
CA CYS A 433 10.56 4.25 -18.15
C CYS A 433 11.05 5.39 -17.27
N LYS A 434 10.69 6.64 -17.59
CA LYS A 434 10.92 7.78 -16.71
C LYS A 434 9.89 7.80 -15.59
N TYR A 435 10.34 7.94 -14.35
CA TYR A 435 9.45 8.04 -13.20
C TYR A 435 9.59 9.42 -12.56
N ILE A 436 8.52 10.21 -12.62
CA ILE A 436 8.47 11.57 -12.08
C ILE A 436 7.56 11.56 -10.86
N VAL A 437 8.01 12.12 -9.75
CA VAL A 437 7.25 12.20 -8.50
C VAL A 437 7.04 13.66 -8.11
N ILE A 438 5.78 14.05 -7.99
CA ILE A 438 5.35 15.35 -7.46
C ILE A 438 4.80 15.08 -6.05
N ASP A 439 5.57 15.43 -5.03
CA ASP A 439 5.22 15.22 -3.62
C ASP A 439 6.01 16.23 -2.77
N PRO A 440 5.41 16.94 -1.80
CA PRO A 440 6.15 17.83 -0.90
C PRO A 440 7.29 17.13 -0.14
N SER A 441 7.20 15.81 0.06
CA SER A 441 8.17 15.01 0.81
C SER A 441 9.05 14.16 -0.09
N HIS A 442 10.33 14.01 0.27
CA HIS A 442 11.24 13.06 -0.40
C HIS A 442 11.00 11.62 0.09
N THR A 443 9.88 11.05 -0.35
CA THR A 443 9.38 9.72 0.05
C THR A 443 10.21 8.57 -0.55
N ASN A 444 9.85 7.32 -0.25
CA ASN A 444 10.50 6.17 -0.91
C ASN A 444 10.24 6.17 -2.42
N SER A 445 9.09 6.67 -2.87
CA SER A 445 8.78 6.85 -4.29
C SER A 445 9.70 7.89 -4.91
N ALA A 446 9.81 9.08 -4.31
CA ALA A 446 10.71 10.13 -4.76
C ALA A 446 12.18 9.67 -4.77
N ALA A 447 12.58 8.86 -3.78
CA ALA A 447 13.93 8.32 -3.68
C ALA A 447 14.37 7.45 -4.86
N LEU A 448 13.42 6.86 -5.60
CA LEU A 448 13.73 6.15 -6.83
C LEU A 448 13.56 7.06 -8.06
N ALA A 449 12.70 8.08 -8.01
CA ALA A 449 12.32 8.93 -9.16
C ALA A 449 13.52 9.49 -9.95
N ASP A 450 13.35 9.63 -11.27
CA ASP A 450 14.28 10.39 -12.12
C ASP A 450 14.17 11.90 -11.85
N ILE A 451 12.96 12.37 -11.53
CA ILE A 451 12.66 13.77 -11.22
C ILE A 451 11.74 13.79 -10.00
N TRP A 452 12.12 14.53 -8.97
CA TRP A 452 11.27 14.84 -7.82
C TRP A 452 10.99 16.34 -7.76
N LEU A 453 9.71 16.72 -7.67
CA LEU A 453 9.27 18.09 -7.57
C LEU A 453 8.54 18.32 -6.22
N PRO A 454 9.16 19.06 -5.27
CA PRO A 454 8.57 19.34 -3.96
C PRO A 454 7.51 20.44 -4.03
N ILE A 455 6.30 20.05 -4.44
CA ILE A 455 5.17 20.96 -4.58
C ILE A 455 4.68 21.51 -3.23
N ILE A 456 4.17 22.74 -3.20
CA ILE A 456 3.41 23.27 -2.06
C ILE A 456 2.09 22.46 -1.92
N PRO A 457 1.77 21.89 -0.73
CA PRO A 457 0.58 21.06 -0.55
C PRO A 457 -0.72 21.75 -0.96
N GLY A 458 -1.57 21.05 -1.71
CA GLY A 458 -2.87 21.56 -2.18
C GLY A 458 -2.82 22.41 -3.45
N THR A 459 -1.65 22.54 -4.09
CA THR A 459 -1.47 23.33 -5.31
C THR A 459 -1.34 22.49 -6.59
N ASP A 460 -1.59 21.17 -6.50
CA ASP A 460 -1.49 20.21 -7.60
C ASP A 460 -2.37 20.60 -8.80
N ALA A 461 -3.60 21.05 -8.56
CA ALA A 461 -4.48 21.54 -9.63
C ALA A 461 -3.87 22.71 -10.41
N ALA A 462 -3.11 23.59 -9.75
CA ALA A 462 -2.45 24.72 -10.42
C ALA A 462 -1.33 24.22 -11.35
N LEU A 463 -0.52 23.27 -10.87
CA LEU A 463 0.53 22.65 -11.67
C LEU A 463 -0.05 21.95 -12.91
N LEU A 464 -1.04 21.06 -12.71
CA LEU A 464 -1.63 20.28 -13.81
C LEU A 464 -2.36 21.16 -14.82
N ALA A 465 -3.00 22.25 -14.37
CA ALA A 465 -3.62 23.21 -15.28
C ALA A 465 -2.57 23.95 -16.13
N ALA A 466 -1.46 24.37 -15.54
CA ALA A 466 -0.36 24.97 -16.30
C ALA A 466 0.29 23.98 -17.29
N MET A 467 0.42 22.71 -16.91
CA MET A 467 0.87 21.65 -17.83
C MET A 467 -0.09 21.48 -19.01
N LEU A 468 -1.39 21.41 -18.76
CA LEU A 468 -2.41 21.28 -19.81
C LEU A 468 -2.40 22.51 -20.74
N HIS A 469 -2.30 23.71 -20.18
CA HIS A 469 -2.18 24.95 -20.93
C HIS A 469 -0.93 24.97 -21.82
N TYR A 470 0.25 24.60 -21.27
CA TYR A 470 1.48 24.49 -22.05
C TYR A 470 1.32 23.52 -23.23
N ILE A 471 0.75 22.33 -22.97
CA ILE A 471 0.53 21.31 -24.01
C ILE A 471 -0.39 21.84 -25.11
N ILE A 472 -1.51 22.48 -24.77
CA ILE A 472 -2.48 22.99 -25.76
C ILE A 472 -1.88 24.13 -26.60
N GLU A 473 -1.18 25.07 -25.99
CA GLU A 473 -0.63 26.25 -26.69
C GLU A 473 0.60 25.92 -27.54
N ASN A 474 1.35 24.89 -27.18
CA ASN A 474 2.59 24.52 -27.86
C ASN A 474 2.45 23.29 -28.77
N ASP A 475 1.27 22.70 -28.87
CA ASP A 475 1.02 21.56 -29.76
C ASP A 475 1.19 21.95 -31.24
N SER A 476 1.87 21.09 -32.00
CA SER A 476 2.05 21.27 -33.44
C SER A 476 2.02 19.91 -34.14
N SER A 477 1.05 19.72 -35.04
CA SER A 477 1.00 18.53 -35.91
C SER A 477 2.17 18.45 -36.89
N LYS A 478 2.88 19.57 -37.14
CA LYS A 478 3.98 19.68 -38.11
C LYS A 478 5.37 19.47 -37.52
N ASP A 479 5.52 19.56 -36.20
CA ASP A 479 6.79 19.41 -35.50
C ASP A 479 6.71 18.19 -34.59
N ASP A 480 7.43 17.12 -34.96
CA ASP A 480 7.41 15.88 -34.21
C ASP A 480 7.87 16.05 -32.76
N LEU A 481 8.67 17.08 -32.42
CA LEU A 481 9.10 17.39 -31.05
C LEU A 481 8.06 18.17 -30.24
N LYS A 482 7.00 18.65 -30.90
CA LYS A 482 5.90 19.40 -30.30
C LYS A 482 4.53 18.80 -30.61
N ARG A 483 4.48 17.58 -31.14
CA ARG A 483 3.23 16.82 -31.29
C ARG A 483 2.87 16.20 -29.94
N TYR A 484 2.15 16.95 -29.13
CA TYR A 484 1.78 16.56 -27.77
C TYR A 484 0.39 15.94 -27.70
N MET A 485 -0.53 16.44 -28.52
CA MET A 485 -1.93 16.05 -28.53
C MET A 485 -2.21 14.94 -29.53
N ASP A 486 -3.08 14.01 -29.13
CA ASP A 486 -3.62 12.98 -30.03
C ASP A 486 -4.96 13.46 -30.61
N HIS A 487 -4.88 14.23 -31.69
CA HIS A 487 -6.06 14.78 -32.37
C HIS A 487 -6.99 13.68 -32.91
N ASP A 488 -6.45 12.53 -33.32
CA ASP A 488 -7.26 11.43 -33.84
C ASP A 488 -8.09 10.79 -32.73
N PHE A 489 -7.47 10.54 -31.56
CA PHE A 489 -8.17 10.07 -30.38
C PHE A 489 -9.25 11.06 -29.92
N ILE A 490 -8.90 12.35 -29.80
CA ILE A 490 -9.83 13.39 -29.37
C ILE A 490 -11.04 13.44 -30.31
N ASN A 491 -10.82 13.49 -31.63
CA ASN A 491 -11.90 13.60 -32.60
C ASN A 491 -12.81 12.37 -32.64
N LYS A 492 -12.27 11.18 -32.36
CA LYS A 492 -13.01 9.92 -32.48
C LYS A 492 -13.71 9.50 -31.19
N TYR A 493 -13.12 9.76 -30.03
CA TYR A 493 -13.53 9.16 -28.76
C TYR A 493 -13.92 10.18 -27.67
N SER A 494 -13.92 11.48 -27.98
CA SER A 494 -14.37 12.52 -27.03
C SER A 494 -15.65 13.23 -27.50
N VAL A 495 -16.36 13.81 -26.54
CA VAL A 495 -17.52 14.70 -26.74
C VAL A 495 -17.30 15.98 -25.96
N GLY A 496 -17.64 17.12 -26.54
CA GLY A 496 -17.50 18.43 -25.87
C GLY A 496 -16.05 18.97 -25.78
N TRP A 497 -15.09 18.39 -26.51
CA TRP A 497 -13.69 18.85 -26.48
C TRP A 497 -13.54 20.35 -26.81
N GLN A 498 -14.20 20.83 -27.88
CA GLN A 498 -14.08 22.23 -28.27
C GLN A 498 -14.62 23.17 -27.19
N GLU A 499 -15.77 22.85 -26.60
CA GLU A 499 -16.36 23.60 -25.48
C GLU A 499 -15.42 23.62 -24.26
N PHE A 500 -14.93 22.44 -23.86
CA PHE A 500 -13.96 22.32 -22.76
C PHE A 500 -12.71 23.16 -23.00
N ARG A 501 -12.10 23.03 -24.19
CA ARG A 501 -10.88 23.74 -24.58
C ARG A 501 -11.10 25.24 -24.56
N ASP A 502 -12.17 25.72 -25.18
CA ASP A 502 -12.42 27.15 -25.32
C ASP A 502 -12.74 27.80 -23.97
N GLU A 503 -13.51 27.14 -23.09
CA GLU A 503 -13.76 27.60 -21.72
C GLU A 503 -12.48 27.58 -20.87
N PHE A 504 -11.67 26.53 -20.97
CA PHE A 504 -10.39 26.43 -20.28
C PHE A 504 -9.43 27.56 -20.69
N LEU A 505 -9.27 27.80 -21.99
CA LEU A 505 -8.44 28.89 -22.53
C LEU A 505 -9.04 30.28 -22.29
N ALA A 506 -10.36 30.41 -22.20
CA ALA A 506 -10.96 31.68 -21.80
C ALA A 506 -10.58 32.06 -20.36
N TYR A 507 -10.35 31.07 -19.49
CA TYR A 507 -9.94 31.30 -18.10
C TYR A 507 -8.51 31.84 -18.00
N THR A 508 -7.61 31.52 -18.94
CA THR A 508 -6.22 32.02 -18.94
C THR A 508 -6.13 33.53 -19.14
N LYS A 509 -7.18 34.15 -19.70
CA LYS A 509 -7.30 35.61 -19.86
C LYS A 509 -7.65 36.33 -18.55
N LYS A 510 -8.10 35.59 -17.53
CA LYS A 510 -8.42 36.13 -16.21
C LYS A 510 -7.16 36.20 -15.35
N LYS A 511 -7.14 37.15 -14.43
CA LYS A 511 -6.06 37.33 -13.45
C LYS A 511 -6.45 36.73 -12.11
N ASP A 512 -5.52 36.02 -11.50
CA ASP A 512 -5.67 35.56 -10.13
C ASP A 512 -5.67 36.77 -9.18
N PRO A 513 -6.70 36.91 -8.33
CA PRO A 513 -6.82 38.06 -7.46
C PRO A 513 -5.67 38.15 -6.43
N SER A 514 -5.01 37.04 -6.08
CA SER A 514 -3.97 37.04 -5.06
C SER A 514 -2.62 37.59 -5.54
N ASN A 515 -2.26 37.35 -6.81
CA ASN A 515 -0.95 37.73 -7.35
C ASN A 515 -0.99 38.51 -8.68
N LYS A 516 -2.18 38.71 -9.25
CA LYS A 516 -2.42 39.45 -10.51
C LYS A 516 -1.78 38.84 -11.75
N LEU A 517 -1.25 37.62 -11.67
CA LEU A 517 -0.80 36.86 -12.83
C LEU A 517 -1.99 36.23 -13.54
N ASN A 518 -1.84 36.01 -14.85
CA ASN A 518 -2.85 35.33 -15.65
C ASN A 518 -2.92 33.86 -15.23
N TYR A 519 -4.14 33.30 -15.10
CA TYR A 519 -4.29 31.92 -14.70
C TYR A 519 -3.59 30.95 -15.68
N PHE A 520 -3.04 29.88 -15.12
CA PHE A 520 -2.41 28.76 -15.83
C PHE A 520 -1.15 29.11 -16.64
N THR A 521 -0.63 30.34 -16.57
CA THR A 521 0.72 30.61 -17.12
C THR A 521 1.79 29.94 -16.26
N LEU A 522 2.98 29.74 -16.84
CA LEU A 522 4.10 29.11 -16.12
C LEU A 522 4.53 29.97 -14.92
N GLU A 523 4.54 31.30 -15.05
CA GLU A 523 4.86 32.23 -13.95
C GLU A 523 3.83 32.13 -12.83
N TRP A 524 2.54 32.02 -13.17
CA TRP A 524 1.47 31.86 -12.19
C TRP A 524 1.63 30.54 -11.43
N ALA A 525 1.92 29.45 -12.14
CA ALA A 525 2.12 28.15 -11.50
C ALA A 525 3.39 28.10 -10.67
N GLU A 526 4.48 28.74 -11.10
CA GLU A 526 5.72 28.84 -10.30
C GLU A 526 5.46 29.50 -8.94
N GLU A 527 4.78 30.65 -8.93
CA GLU A 527 4.45 31.34 -7.68
C GLU A 527 3.51 30.53 -6.78
N LYS A 528 2.53 29.82 -7.37
CA LYS A 528 1.57 29.02 -6.60
C LYS A 528 2.15 27.74 -6.04
N THR A 529 2.96 27.05 -6.83
CA THR A 529 3.37 25.67 -6.56
C THR A 529 4.76 25.57 -5.91
N GLY A 530 5.57 26.63 -6.04
CA GLY A 530 6.98 26.61 -5.66
C GLY A 530 7.89 25.81 -6.62
N ILE A 531 7.34 25.29 -7.72
CA ILE A 531 8.09 24.56 -8.75
C ILE A 531 8.55 25.56 -9.80
N SER A 532 9.82 25.50 -10.21
CA SER A 532 10.34 26.48 -11.17
C SER A 532 9.61 26.40 -12.51
N LYS A 533 9.45 27.54 -13.19
CA LYS A 533 8.83 27.57 -14.52
C LYS A 533 9.50 26.62 -15.52
N GLY A 534 10.82 26.46 -15.41
CA GLY A 534 11.62 25.58 -16.27
C GLY A 534 11.34 24.10 -16.00
N ASP A 535 11.14 23.73 -14.73
CA ASP A 535 10.73 22.36 -14.38
C ASP A 535 9.30 22.08 -14.85
N ILE A 536 8.38 23.04 -14.71
CA ILE A 536 7.00 22.91 -15.20
C ILE A 536 6.99 22.73 -16.72
N GLU A 537 7.73 23.55 -17.45
CA GLU A 537 7.92 23.39 -18.90
C GLU A 537 8.50 22.02 -19.25
N ASN A 538 9.57 21.60 -18.57
CA ASN A 538 10.23 20.33 -18.81
C ASN A 538 9.29 19.13 -18.61
N ILE A 539 8.57 19.05 -17.49
CA ILE A 539 7.64 17.93 -17.27
C ILE A 539 6.44 17.97 -18.22
N SER A 540 6.00 19.16 -18.64
CA SER A 540 4.90 19.31 -19.61
C SER A 540 5.33 18.79 -20.98
N HIS A 541 6.53 19.18 -21.42
CA HIS A 541 7.14 18.67 -22.65
C HIS A 541 7.34 17.14 -22.58
N LEU A 542 7.96 16.63 -21.51
CA LEU A 542 8.21 15.19 -21.33
C LEU A 542 6.92 14.37 -21.37
N PHE A 543 5.87 14.80 -20.66
CA PHE A 543 4.59 14.10 -20.64
C PHE A 543 3.86 14.21 -21.99
N GLY A 544 3.92 15.38 -22.64
CA GLY A 544 3.35 15.62 -23.96
C GLY A 544 3.99 14.75 -25.03
N ILE A 545 5.32 14.63 -25.04
CA ILE A 545 6.07 13.96 -26.11
C ILE A 545 6.27 12.46 -25.90
N THR A 546 6.36 12.00 -24.65
CA THR A 546 6.67 10.60 -24.35
C THR A 546 5.41 9.75 -24.42
N LYS A 547 5.38 8.77 -25.33
CA LYS A 547 4.28 7.81 -25.48
C LYS A 547 4.77 6.35 -25.48
N PRO A 548 4.11 5.44 -24.74
CA PRO A 548 3.00 5.66 -23.83
C PRO A 548 3.46 6.26 -22.48
N ALA A 549 2.64 7.15 -21.92
CA ALA A 549 2.81 7.71 -20.58
C ALA A 549 1.55 7.53 -19.73
N SER A 550 1.69 7.54 -18.42
CA SER A 550 0.56 7.42 -17.49
C SER A 550 0.69 8.38 -16.31
N ILE A 551 -0.45 8.71 -15.70
CA ILE A 551 -0.50 9.41 -14.43
C ILE A 551 -1.00 8.44 -13.36
N GLU A 552 -0.30 8.34 -12.23
CA GLU A 552 -0.82 7.64 -11.06
C GLU A 552 -1.89 8.50 -10.39
N ILE A 553 -3.15 8.23 -10.73
CA ILE A 553 -4.30 8.91 -10.12
C ILE A 553 -4.52 8.29 -8.74
N GLY A 554 -3.84 8.81 -7.72
CA GLY A 554 -3.87 8.27 -6.36
C GLY A 554 -5.15 8.55 -5.58
N MET A 555 -5.39 7.77 -4.52
CA MET A 555 -6.59 7.87 -3.66
C MET A 555 -6.42 8.83 -2.46
N HIS A 556 -5.26 9.48 -2.30
CA HIS A 556 -4.88 10.07 -1.01
C HIS A 556 -4.39 11.52 -1.13
N GLY A 557 -3.13 11.77 -1.56
CA GLY A 557 -2.52 13.10 -1.48
C GLY A 557 -3.35 14.19 -2.14
N THR A 558 -3.64 14.03 -3.43
CA THR A 558 -4.43 15.00 -4.20
C THR A 558 -5.92 14.99 -3.84
N SER A 559 -6.45 13.87 -3.36
CA SER A 559 -7.87 13.72 -3.00
C SER A 559 -8.21 14.35 -1.64
N HIS A 560 -7.25 14.56 -0.76
CA HIS A 560 -7.48 15.09 0.59
C HIS A 560 -7.40 16.63 0.67
N HIS A 561 -7.66 17.31 -0.44
CA HIS A 561 -7.70 18.78 -0.53
C HIS A 561 -9.08 19.27 -1.01
N THR A 562 -9.38 20.54 -0.75
CA THR A 562 -10.67 21.17 -1.11
C THR A 562 -10.90 21.25 -2.62
N ASN A 563 -9.85 21.12 -3.42
CA ASN A 563 -9.82 21.13 -4.89
C ASN A 563 -9.46 19.76 -5.50
N GLY A 564 -9.52 18.67 -4.71
CA GLY A 564 -9.06 17.36 -5.16
C GLY A 564 -9.83 16.76 -6.34
N ASP A 565 -11.10 17.13 -6.49
CA ASP A 565 -11.94 16.77 -7.64
C ASP A 565 -11.44 17.43 -8.93
N VAL A 566 -11.09 18.73 -8.87
CA VAL A 566 -10.49 19.47 -9.99
C VAL A 566 -9.13 18.88 -10.36
N THR A 567 -8.30 18.56 -9.37
CA THR A 567 -7.02 17.86 -9.60
C THR A 567 -7.24 16.56 -10.36
N SER A 568 -8.23 15.76 -9.95
CA SER A 568 -8.57 14.51 -10.62
C SER A 568 -9.10 14.69 -12.06
N ILE A 569 -9.85 15.76 -12.33
CA ILE A 569 -10.31 16.11 -13.69
C ILE A 569 -9.10 16.41 -14.59
N LEU A 570 -8.15 17.21 -14.10
CA LEU A 570 -6.97 17.62 -14.87
C LEU A 570 -6.04 16.44 -15.18
N MET A 571 -5.88 15.49 -14.25
CA MET A 571 -5.14 14.24 -14.51
C MET A 571 -5.77 13.43 -15.65
N ALA A 572 -7.10 13.27 -15.64
CA ALA A 572 -7.81 12.57 -16.69
C ALA A 572 -7.72 13.32 -18.03
N ALA A 573 -7.91 14.64 -18.02
CA ALA A 573 -7.80 15.49 -19.20
C ALA A 573 -6.41 15.39 -19.84
N LEU A 574 -5.33 15.46 -19.07
CA LEU A 574 -3.96 15.29 -19.56
C LEU A 574 -3.77 13.95 -20.26
N CYS A 575 -4.26 12.85 -19.69
CA CYS A 575 -4.14 11.52 -20.31
C CYS A 575 -4.98 11.40 -21.60
N LEU A 576 -6.21 11.93 -21.61
CA LEU A 576 -7.09 11.91 -22.77
C LEU A 576 -6.52 12.75 -23.93
N VAL A 577 -6.15 14.00 -23.65
CA VAL A 577 -5.66 14.96 -24.66
C VAL A 577 -4.38 14.46 -25.32
N THR A 578 -3.56 13.76 -24.56
CA THR A 578 -2.24 13.32 -25.02
C THR A 578 -2.21 11.88 -25.53
N GLY A 579 -3.37 11.23 -25.77
CA GLY A 579 -3.45 9.89 -26.36
C GLY A 579 -2.94 8.76 -25.45
N ASN A 580 -2.96 8.99 -24.14
CA ASN A 580 -2.40 8.10 -23.14
C ASN A 580 -3.47 7.27 -22.40
N MET A 581 -4.75 7.44 -22.76
CA MET A 581 -5.86 6.68 -22.22
C MET A 581 -6.06 5.38 -22.99
N ASP A 582 -6.25 4.28 -22.27
CA ASP A 582 -6.54 2.94 -22.79
C ASP A 582 -5.56 2.42 -23.84
N THR A 583 -4.26 2.71 -23.62
CA THR A 583 -3.15 2.25 -24.45
C THR A 583 -2.15 1.42 -23.61
N PRO A 584 -1.54 0.35 -24.15
CA PRO A 584 -0.51 -0.41 -23.43
C PRO A 584 0.60 0.49 -22.89
N GLY A 585 0.93 0.36 -21.60
CA GLY A 585 1.88 1.24 -20.91
C GLY A 585 1.34 2.62 -20.51
N GLY A 586 0.12 2.97 -20.91
CA GLY A 586 -0.58 4.20 -20.55
C GLY A 586 -1.47 4.03 -19.32
N LEU A 587 -2.56 4.79 -19.28
CA LEU A 587 -3.58 4.74 -18.25
C LEU A 587 -4.75 3.87 -18.76
N VAL A 588 -4.82 2.60 -18.35
CA VAL A 588 -5.71 1.60 -18.96
C VAL A 588 -7.00 1.40 -18.18
N PHE A 589 -8.11 1.16 -18.89
CA PHE A 589 -9.35 0.74 -18.24
C PHE A 589 -9.20 -0.70 -17.73
N ILE A 590 -9.72 -0.94 -16.53
CA ILE A 590 -9.72 -2.29 -15.96
C ILE A 590 -11.04 -2.96 -16.30
N ASP A 591 -10.99 -4.01 -17.13
CA ASP A 591 -12.14 -4.90 -17.26
C ASP A 591 -12.28 -5.67 -15.95
N SER A 592 -13.04 -5.09 -15.02
CA SER A 592 -13.40 -5.78 -13.79
C SER A 592 -14.27 -6.98 -14.21
N GLN A 593 -13.63 -8.15 -14.35
CA GLN A 593 -14.36 -9.42 -14.41
C GLN A 593 -15.07 -9.59 -13.07
N LYS A 594 -16.23 -8.98 -12.94
CA LYS A 594 -17.11 -9.13 -11.79
C LYS A 594 -17.54 -10.60 -11.84
N PRO A 595 -17.16 -11.44 -10.86
CA PRO A 595 -17.58 -12.83 -10.86
C PRO A 595 -19.11 -12.86 -10.98
N ARG A 596 -19.62 -13.42 -12.08
CA ARG A 596 -21.04 -13.54 -12.41
C ARG A 596 -21.69 -14.76 -11.74
N LYS A 597 -21.09 -15.30 -10.67
CA LYS A 597 -21.67 -16.46 -9.97
C LYS A 597 -22.64 -15.97 -8.90
N GLY A 598 -23.94 -16.05 -9.22
CA GLY A 598 -25.06 -15.74 -8.33
C GLY A 598 -25.66 -14.35 -8.54
N GLU A 599 -26.92 -14.19 -8.16
CA GLU A 599 -27.55 -12.88 -8.04
C GLU A 599 -26.86 -12.10 -6.92
N LYS A 600 -26.37 -10.90 -7.19
CA LYS A 600 -25.83 -10.04 -6.14
C LYS A 600 -26.97 -9.58 -5.25
N THR A 601 -27.13 -10.19 -4.07
CA THR A 601 -28.06 -9.69 -3.05
C THR A 601 -27.43 -8.50 -2.33
N LYS A 602 -27.39 -7.34 -3.02
CA LYS A 602 -26.89 -6.08 -2.43
C LYS A 602 -27.85 -5.47 -1.41
N ALA A 603 -29.02 -6.08 -1.22
CA ALA A 603 -30.09 -5.59 -0.37
C ALA A 603 -30.64 -4.21 -0.78
N LYS A 604 -30.25 -3.69 -1.95
CA LYS A 604 -30.80 -2.44 -2.48
C LYS A 604 -32.28 -2.57 -2.81
N GLU A 605 -32.76 -3.79 -3.04
CA GLU A 605 -34.19 -4.09 -3.15
C GLU A 605 -34.99 -3.71 -1.88
N PHE A 606 -34.37 -3.72 -0.70
CA PHE A 606 -35.01 -3.25 0.53
C PHE A 606 -35.22 -1.73 0.50
N LEU A 607 -34.37 -0.98 -0.22
CA LEU A 607 -34.54 0.46 -0.42
C LEU A 607 -35.77 0.80 -1.28
N ASN A 608 -36.27 -0.15 -2.07
CA ASN A 608 -37.47 0.06 -2.88
C ASN A 608 -38.77 -0.28 -2.13
N ARG A 609 -38.70 -0.70 -0.86
CA ARG A 609 -39.89 -1.03 -0.07
C ARG A 609 -40.67 0.24 0.25
N THR A 610 -41.99 0.20 0.03
CA THR A 610 -42.88 1.26 0.50
C THR A 610 -42.97 1.19 2.02
N VAL A 611 -42.68 2.32 2.67
CA VAL A 611 -42.83 2.46 4.12
C VAL A 611 -43.79 3.61 4.43
N LEU A 612 -44.39 3.57 5.61
CA LEU A 612 -45.15 4.67 6.18
C LEU A 612 -44.25 5.36 7.22
N ARG A 613 -44.09 6.67 7.10
CA ARG A 613 -43.25 7.48 8.00
C ARG A 613 -44.07 8.63 8.54
N LYS A 614 -43.91 8.94 9.83
CA LYS A 614 -44.50 10.14 10.44
C LYS A 614 -43.49 11.28 10.39
N ILE A 615 -43.73 12.28 9.55
CA ILE A 615 -42.86 13.44 9.32
C ILE A 615 -43.64 14.69 9.75
N ASN A 616 -43.13 15.44 10.74
CA ASN A 616 -43.84 16.58 11.34
C ASN A 616 -45.27 16.25 11.79
N GLY A 617 -45.49 15.03 12.30
CA GLY A 617 -46.81 14.55 12.73
C GLY A 617 -47.74 14.07 11.61
N ILE A 618 -47.31 14.16 10.34
CA ILE A 618 -48.08 13.72 9.17
C ILE A 618 -47.56 12.37 8.69
N ASP A 619 -48.46 11.42 8.46
CA ASP A 619 -48.11 10.14 7.88
C ASP A 619 -47.89 10.28 6.36
N VAL A 620 -46.71 9.88 5.90
CA VAL A 620 -46.27 9.95 4.51
C VAL A 620 -45.85 8.56 4.06
N SER A 621 -46.35 8.13 2.90
CA SER A 621 -45.97 6.86 2.28
C SER A 621 -45.14 7.09 1.03
N GLY A 622 -44.15 6.24 0.81
CA GLY A 622 -43.24 6.28 -0.34
C GLY A 622 -42.21 5.16 -0.23
N THR A 623 -41.43 4.94 -1.30
CA THR A 623 -40.33 3.98 -1.19
C THR A 623 -39.29 4.49 -0.19
N LEU A 624 -38.60 3.57 0.49
CA LEU A 624 -37.56 3.91 1.45
C LEU A 624 -36.52 4.85 0.83
N SER A 625 -36.08 4.58 -0.41
CA SER A 625 -35.15 5.45 -1.16
C SER A 625 -35.70 6.84 -1.49
N GLU A 626 -37.02 6.99 -1.67
CA GLU A 626 -37.63 8.30 -1.94
C GLU A 626 -37.86 9.11 -0.66
N LEU A 627 -38.22 8.42 0.42
CA LEU A 627 -38.42 9.04 1.73
C LEU A 627 -37.08 9.36 2.41
N HIS A 628 -36.02 8.62 2.07
CA HIS A 628 -34.67 8.77 2.59
C HIS A 628 -33.74 9.44 1.56
N LYS A 629 -34.18 10.58 1.00
CA LYS A 629 -33.36 11.45 0.15
C LYS A 629 -32.30 12.23 0.95
N ASP A 630 -31.59 11.55 1.85
CA ASP A 630 -30.38 12.05 2.52
C ASP A 630 -29.27 12.39 1.52
N ASN A 631 -29.40 11.93 0.27
CA ASN A 631 -28.54 12.31 -0.85
C ASN A 631 -28.47 13.81 -1.15
N TYR A 632 -29.39 14.58 -0.57
CA TYR A 632 -29.50 16.00 -0.77
C TYR A 632 -29.85 16.71 0.55
N GLY A 633 -29.31 16.23 1.67
CA GLY A 633 -29.42 16.88 2.98
C GLY A 633 -28.44 18.04 3.18
N ASP A 634 -28.43 18.63 4.37
CA ASP A 634 -27.29 19.42 4.89
C ASP A 634 -26.11 18.56 5.32
N TYR A 635 -26.32 17.24 5.24
CA TYR A 635 -25.37 16.16 5.33
C TYR A 635 -25.21 15.57 3.92
N PRO A 636 -24.01 15.55 3.33
CA PRO A 636 -23.83 14.94 2.02
C PRO A 636 -23.93 13.43 2.15
N SER A 637 -24.77 12.78 1.35
CA SER A 637 -24.66 11.32 1.20
C SER A 637 -23.27 10.96 0.70
N ALA A 638 -22.61 10.10 1.46
CA ALA A 638 -21.59 9.15 1.03
C ALA A 638 -20.28 9.65 0.36
N TRP A 639 -20.10 10.94 0.04
CA TRP A 639 -18.96 11.32 -0.84
C TRP A 639 -18.25 12.62 -0.49
N LYS A 640 -18.57 13.36 0.58
CA LYS A 640 -17.77 14.54 0.95
C LYS A 640 -17.63 14.69 2.46
N GLY A 641 -16.59 14.06 3.03
CA GLY A 641 -16.23 14.26 4.44
C GLY A 641 -17.32 13.85 5.43
N VAL A 642 -18.08 12.80 5.10
CA VAL A 642 -19.25 12.34 5.87
C VAL A 642 -18.89 12.03 7.32
N LEU A 643 -17.80 11.29 7.52
CA LEU A 643 -17.26 11.01 8.85
C LEU A 643 -16.66 12.27 9.50
N THR A 644 -16.23 13.27 8.73
CA THR A 644 -15.72 14.53 9.29
C THR A 644 -16.85 15.39 9.88
N ASP A 645 -18.04 15.37 9.28
CA ASP A 645 -19.20 16.15 9.72
C ASP A 645 -20.12 15.39 10.70
N LEU A 646 -20.04 14.05 10.76
CA LEU A 646 -20.90 13.21 11.60
C LEU A 646 -20.89 13.60 13.10
N PRO A 647 -19.76 13.98 13.75
CA PRO A 647 -19.78 14.43 15.15
C PRO A 647 -20.74 15.58 15.40
N ARG A 648 -20.75 16.57 14.51
CA ARG A 648 -21.67 17.69 14.57
C ARG A 648 -23.11 17.21 14.39
N LYS A 649 -23.34 16.26 13.48
CA LYS A 649 -24.67 15.67 13.23
C LYS A 649 -25.22 14.84 14.39
N ILE A 650 -24.34 14.20 15.16
CA ILE A 650 -24.74 13.54 16.41
C ILE A 650 -25.30 14.54 17.42
N ARG A 651 -24.76 15.77 17.45
CA ARG A 651 -25.23 16.82 18.36
C ARG A 651 -26.44 17.60 17.86
N GLU A 652 -26.47 17.92 16.56
CA GLU A 652 -27.45 18.85 15.98
C GLU A 652 -28.60 18.16 15.22
N GLY A 653 -28.45 16.89 14.88
CA GLY A 653 -29.32 16.20 13.92
C GLY A 653 -29.04 16.58 12.46
N ILE A 654 -29.75 15.93 11.55
CA ILE A 654 -29.58 16.08 10.09
C ILE A 654 -30.82 16.75 9.52
N THR A 655 -30.62 17.85 8.79
CA THR A 655 -31.69 18.63 8.18
C THR A 655 -31.71 18.40 6.67
N LEU A 656 -32.84 17.98 6.13
CA LEU A 656 -32.99 17.72 4.70
C LEU A 656 -32.99 19.05 3.91
N LYS A 657 -32.11 19.21 2.91
CA LYS A 657 -31.97 20.46 2.12
C LYS A 657 -32.74 20.45 0.81
N HIS A 658 -33.03 19.28 0.26
CA HIS A 658 -33.73 19.13 -1.00
C HIS A 658 -34.79 18.01 -0.93
N GLY A 659 -35.61 17.90 -1.97
CA GLY A 659 -36.73 16.96 -2.02
C GLY A 659 -37.98 17.45 -1.29
N TRP A 660 -39.01 16.59 -1.24
CA TRP A 660 -40.32 16.94 -0.67
C TRP A 660 -40.32 17.19 0.85
N PHE A 661 -39.24 16.82 1.54
CA PHE A 661 -39.11 16.95 3.00
C PHE A 661 -38.07 18.00 3.41
N LYS A 662 -37.75 18.93 2.52
CA LYS A 662 -36.84 20.03 2.81
C LYS A 662 -37.24 20.75 4.11
N GLY A 663 -36.29 20.92 5.02
CA GLY A 663 -36.47 21.57 6.32
C GLY A 663 -36.84 20.64 7.47
N TYR A 664 -37.15 19.37 7.21
CA TYR A 664 -37.31 18.36 8.27
C TYR A 664 -35.94 17.98 8.86
N THR A 665 -35.87 17.86 10.19
CA THR A 665 -34.66 17.48 10.93
C THR A 665 -34.92 16.20 11.73
N TYR A 666 -34.03 15.21 11.63
CA TYR A 666 -34.06 14.00 12.45
C TYR A 666 -32.77 13.85 13.29
N PRO A 667 -32.84 13.19 14.47
CA PRO A 667 -31.67 13.00 15.32
C PRO A 667 -30.83 11.78 14.87
N VAL A 668 -29.57 11.75 15.27
CA VAL A 668 -28.71 10.56 15.18
C VAL A 668 -28.66 9.92 16.57
N LYS A 669 -29.13 8.68 16.69
CA LYS A 669 -29.34 7.99 17.98
C LYS A 669 -28.58 6.69 18.15
N ALA A 670 -28.15 6.05 17.06
CA ALA A 670 -27.24 4.92 17.14
C ALA A 670 -26.12 5.02 16.11
N PHE A 671 -24.92 4.65 16.55
CA PHE A 671 -23.75 4.50 15.68
C PHE A 671 -23.18 3.09 15.87
N VAL A 672 -23.12 2.33 14.78
CA VAL A 672 -22.53 0.99 14.78
C VAL A 672 -21.32 1.05 13.86
N THR A 673 -20.14 0.68 14.36
CA THR A 673 -18.92 0.67 13.55
C THR A 673 -18.27 -0.71 13.52
N ARG A 674 -17.96 -1.17 12.31
CA ARG A 674 -17.17 -2.39 12.07
C ARG A 674 -15.79 -2.01 11.56
N ALA A 675 -14.76 -2.35 12.34
CA ALA A 675 -13.35 -2.03 12.03
C ALA A 675 -13.11 -0.53 11.73
N GLY A 676 -13.95 0.36 12.27
CA GLY A 676 -13.77 1.80 12.17
C GLY A 676 -13.02 2.35 13.38
N ASN A 677 -12.31 3.46 13.16
CA ASN A 677 -11.66 4.21 14.24
C ASN A 677 -11.79 5.73 14.06
N PRO A 678 -13.01 6.24 13.80
CA PRO A 678 -13.25 7.62 13.39
C PRO A 678 -12.72 8.67 14.37
N VAL A 679 -12.65 8.38 15.68
CA VAL A 679 -12.10 9.31 16.69
C VAL A 679 -10.69 9.79 16.32
N ILE A 680 -9.89 8.95 15.65
CA ILE A 680 -8.54 9.34 15.20
C ILE A 680 -8.39 9.40 13.67
N THR A 681 -9.30 8.80 12.89
CA THR A 681 -9.13 8.69 11.42
C THR A 681 -10.01 9.65 10.60
N ALA A 682 -11.11 10.18 11.13
CA ALA A 682 -12.12 10.91 10.34
C ALA A 682 -11.95 12.45 10.31
N GLY A 683 -11.03 12.99 11.12
CA GLY A 683 -10.83 14.43 11.34
C GLY A 683 -11.51 14.94 12.61
N SER A 684 -10.92 15.96 13.24
CA SER A 684 -11.36 16.58 14.51
C SER A 684 -11.65 15.59 15.65
N THR A 685 -10.59 15.03 16.25
CA THR A 685 -10.70 14.14 17.42
C THR A 685 -11.54 14.73 18.58
N PRO A 686 -11.38 16.01 18.98
CA PRO A 686 -12.19 16.57 20.06
C PRO A 686 -13.69 16.56 19.75
N ASP A 687 -14.08 16.85 18.51
CA ASP A 687 -15.49 16.83 18.11
C ASP A 687 -16.08 15.43 18.21
N TRP A 688 -15.32 14.40 17.80
CA TRP A 688 -15.76 13.01 17.92
C TRP A 688 -15.94 12.58 19.37
N ILE A 689 -14.99 12.91 20.24
CA ILE A 689 -15.08 12.60 21.67
C ILE A 689 -16.33 13.27 22.25
N ASP A 690 -16.47 14.58 22.03
CA ASP A 690 -17.61 15.34 22.50
C ASP A 690 -18.94 14.77 21.98
N ALA A 691 -19.04 14.43 20.69
CA ALA A 691 -20.23 13.82 20.13
C ALA A 691 -20.61 12.49 20.82
N LEU A 692 -19.63 11.63 21.09
CA LEU A 692 -19.85 10.32 21.71
C LEU A 692 -20.12 10.42 23.22
N THR A 693 -19.73 11.50 23.89
CA THR A 693 -19.95 11.70 25.33
C THR A 693 -21.00 12.76 25.67
N SER A 694 -21.48 13.53 24.70
CA SER A 694 -22.45 14.61 24.91
C SER A 694 -23.76 14.08 25.48
N ARG A 695 -24.39 14.87 26.35
CA ARG A 695 -25.61 14.53 27.07
C ARG A 695 -26.69 15.59 26.87
N ASP A 696 -27.95 15.17 27.01
CA ASP A 696 -29.10 16.05 27.02
C ASP A 696 -29.31 16.70 28.41
N GLU A 697 -30.36 17.50 28.54
CA GLU A 697 -30.72 18.19 29.78
C GLU A 697 -31.10 17.24 30.93
N ASN A 698 -31.46 15.99 30.62
CA ASN A 698 -31.77 14.95 31.61
C ASN A 698 -30.53 14.17 32.04
N GLY A 699 -29.37 14.49 31.45
CA GLY A 699 -28.12 13.78 31.69
C GLY A 699 -28.02 12.47 30.92
N GLU A 700 -28.89 12.18 29.96
CA GLU A 700 -28.80 10.99 29.10
C GLU A 700 -27.88 11.27 27.92
N TYR A 701 -27.16 10.26 27.40
CA TYR A 701 -26.29 10.48 26.23
C TYR A 701 -27.13 10.86 25.00
N ASN A 702 -26.66 11.83 24.22
CA ASN A 702 -27.31 12.23 22.98
C ASN A 702 -27.37 11.07 21.97
N LEU A 703 -26.31 10.27 21.92
CA LEU A 703 -26.22 9.02 21.17
C LEU A 703 -26.59 7.84 22.10
N ASP A 704 -27.81 7.35 21.98
CA ASP A 704 -28.41 6.32 22.86
C ASP A 704 -27.73 4.94 22.77
N LEU A 705 -27.06 4.64 21.65
CA LEU A 705 -26.35 3.37 21.42
C LEU A 705 -25.09 3.57 20.57
N MET A 706 -23.96 3.05 21.05
CA MET A 706 -22.72 2.91 20.28
C MET A 706 -22.27 1.45 20.30
N VAL A 707 -22.17 0.82 19.13
CA VAL A 707 -21.69 -0.57 19.01
C VAL A 707 -20.36 -0.59 18.26
N PHE A 708 -19.39 -1.28 18.82
CA PHE A 708 -18.05 -1.41 18.25
C PHE A 708 -17.73 -2.87 17.96
N ILE A 709 -17.38 -3.17 16.70
CA ILE A 709 -17.08 -4.53 16.24
C ILE A 709 -15.65 -4.56 15.70
N ASP A 710 -14.70 -5.06 16.48
CA ASP A 710 -13.30 -5.18 16.07
C ASP A 710 -12.51 -6.27 16.82
N THR A 711 -11.26 -6.48 16.40
CA THR A 711 -10.32 -7.46 16.98
C THR A 711 -9.73 -6.98 18.30
N HIS A 712 -9.62 -5.66 18.47
CA HIS A 712 -9.02 -4.97 19.63
C HIS A 712 -9.86 -3.75 19.99
N ILE A 713 -9.90 -3.40 21.28
CA ILE A 713 -10.51 -2.14 21.72
C ILE A 713 -9.59 -1.00 21.27
N ASN A 714 -9.93 -0.37 20.14
CA ASN A 714 -9.21 0.80 19.64
C ASN A 714 -9.68 2.08 20.35
N VAL A 715 -9.17 3.25 19.95
CA VAL A 715 -9.54 4.53 20.58
C VAL A 715 -11.04 4.80 20.50
N THR A 716 -11.68 4.50 19.36
CA THR A 716 -13.14 4.63 19.23
C THR A 716 -13.89 3.60 20.07
N GLY A 717 -13.40 2.37 20.15
CA GLY A 717 -14.03 1.29 20.93
C GLY A 717 -14.22 1.62 22.41
N LYS A 718 -13.38 2.50 22.99
CA LYS A 718 -13.52 2.96 24.39
C LYS A 718 -14.81 3.72 24.68
N TYR A 719 -15.49 4.20 23.66
CA TYR A 719 -16.74 4.96 23.77
C TYR A 719 -17.98 4.11 23.43
N ALA A 720 -17.81 2.80 23.17
CA ALA A 720 -18.92 1.90 22.95
C ALA A 720 -19.66 1.53 24.23
N ASP A 721 -20.91 1.10 24.06
CA ASP A 721 -21.75 0.50 25.11
C ASP A 721 -21.57 -1.02 25.11
#